data_AF-A0A1F6EGX7-F1
#
_entry.id   AF-A0A1F6EGX7-F1
#
_cell.length_a   1.000
_cell.length_b   1.000
_cell.length_c   1.000
_cell.angle_alpha   90.00
_cell.angle_beta   90.00
_cell.angle_gamma   90.00
#
_symmetry.space_group_name_H-M   'P 1'
#
loop_
_entity.id
_entity.type
_entity.pdbx_description
1 polymer ?
#
loop_
_entity_poly.entity_id
_entity_poly.type
_entity_poly.pdbx_seq_one_letter_code
_entity_poly.pdbx_strand_id
1 'polypeptide(L)'
;MKELEFSQSKSGEVTSEESLLTTEISTLFNNIAAAHKQPQILDSETRFALEKREIDEIESVAKKWGAKPHAFMVSMVEWFEHASMQHVAVPHEIENVAYLLKESLFRSSQGFDGMQDDEGRRRIDMTTRLLLVSRVTQNKILSRHIGKNMVMNYAYDLCAASPQTLRVIVDRIVELSTAEQIDVIHQLTTIGAAAKALGMENSDNGVGNAITLIQSIEQHNDCALIAFVRSASSIAMEKAYKSASPGGWSRENSTQLSRLHTKDVPETFLTLHEALRRQMRTDPPLPRGHHLYPMSPEIVMQLNEASLPVAYTHAAPAELPQMFGVIPESLDDFETFFSNLSHARRLTPRGKVHYFHMFMLEIICPDALGAWDPVENPIDAEEAMAIASTAFPNYSSIWKRLFTEIAPGRGYPDEDLTESPNLTDDWKNFCMVALRKIKDIRGRYTDTRPLKTLQSIETLASDDALKVLIGNATKQEILLLRHLHNPEILFDVQEILHVAIGNMPIVVQIPFVRYLTQQSMSELTSLGKAFEKLNANENDSLLMSFLACREDVGNGDLIVQLVENLPKDQSQVIFDTYAALVKEASNTEQFLRDQFRNDATPDEVRAIANRFVHNANLLLHRFASRIDSASPSERHRNVDEICTLLERYSVKGQVLLQAYRLLKEQQQITDMSEVTGVEYEVIEGRNLVRDPEALEALCALYRKNYPPFTGEELAKRFKENIKKRDAVVHRISFRDKVVAFMLVVPVGEKRVYVSALNVDPELVGAKPGVTLLKKILDLVQEGNVVEAEAIPRLAKQYSEQFGFEKTGEFNDPIDGERLFKLELRPLSQVPASTVLRTRIDAGNKSRDH
;
A
#
# COMPACT_ATOMS: atom_id res chain seq x y z
N MET A 1 -5.72 13.52 36.40
CA MET A 1 -6.30 13.09 35.11
C MET A 1 -6.31 11.56 35.03
N LYS A 2 -5.18 10.87 34.92
CA LYS A 2 -5.16 9.38 34.91
C LYS A 2 -5.61 8.70 36.21
N GLU A 3 -5.30 9.25 37.38
CA GLU A 3 -5.90 8.77 38.65
C GLU A 3 -7.42 9.04 38.73
N LEU A 4 -7.91 10.03 37.99
CA LEU A 4 -9.33 10.40 37.90
C LEU A 4 -10.11 9.55 36.88
N GLU A 5 -9.49 9.12 35.78
CA GLU A 5 -10.04 8.18 34.80
C GLU A 5 -10.20 6.76 35.38
N PHE A 6 -9.28 6.35 36.26
CA PHE A 6 -9.37 5.05 36.93
C PHE A 6 -10.63 4.92 37.81
N SER A 7 -11.09 6.03 38.40
CA SER A 7 -12.33 6.13 39.17
C SER A 7 -13.60 6.12 38.30
N GLN A 8 -13.60 6.76 37.13
CA GLN A 8 -14.77 6.80 36.23
C GLN A 8 -15.17 5.43 35.68
N SER A 9 -14.20 4.52 35.47
CA SER A 9 -14.50 3.15 35.01
C SER A 9 -15.20 2.27 36.06
N LYS A 10 -15.23 2.69 37.34
CA LYS A 10 -15.76 1.87 38.44
C LYS A 10 -17.05 2.38 39.09
N SER A 11 -17.40 3.67 39.03
CA SER A 11 -18.51 4.20 39.86
C SER A 11 -19.66 4.90 39.13
N GLY A 12 -19.55 5.29 37.86
CA GLY A 12 -20.67 5.89 37.11
C GLY A 12 -21.25 7.20 37.65
N GLU A 13 -20.66 7.82 38.68
CA GLU A 13 -21.03 9.16 39.20
C GLU A 13 -19.85 10.13 39.07
N VAL A 14 -20.11 11.30 38.49
CA VAL A 14 -19.18 12.44 38.38
C VAL A 14 -19.21 13.21 39.71
N THR A 15 -18.05 13.44 40.33
CA THR A 15 -18.00 14.20 41.60
C THR A 15 -18.26 15.71 41.37
N SER A 16 -18.77 16.43 42.38
CA SER A 16 -19.11 17.86 42.24
C SER A 16 -17.91 18.76 41.91
N GLU A 17 -16.70 18.37 42.30
CA GLU A 17 -15.46 19.08 41.97
C GLU A 17 -15.03 18.87 40.51
N GLU A 18 -15.28 17.69 39.94
CA GLU A 18 -15.05 17.39 38.52
C GLU A 18 -15.94 18.24 37.61
N SER A 19 -17.21 18.39 37.98
CA SER A 19 -18.16 19.27 37.29
C SER A 19 -17.71 20.73 37.39
N LEU A 20 -17.14 21.15 38.52
CA LEU A 20 -16.70 22.53 38.74
C LEU A 20 -15.47 22.86 37.89
N LEU A 21 -14.44 22.02 37.89
CA LEU A 21 -13.23 22.22 37.08
C LEU A 21 -13.56 22.22 35.58
N THR A 22 -14.39 21.28 35.13
CA THR A 22 -14.84 21.21 33.73
C THR A 22 -15.64 22.45 33.34
N THR A 23 -16.48 22.96 34.24
CA THR A 23 -17.26 24.19 34.03
C THR A 23 -16.35 25.43 34.00
N GLU A 24 -15.36 25.53 34.89
CA GLU A 24 -14.40 26.65 34.90
C GLU A 24 -13.52 26.67 33.66
N ILE A 25 -13.01 25.51 33.22
CA ILE A 25 -12.25 25.37 31.98
C ILE A 25 -13.12 25.73 30.77
N SER A 26 -14.36 25.22 30.71
CA SER A 26 -15.30 25.53 29.63
C SER A 26 -15.67 27.01 29.61
N THR A 27 -15.83 27.64 30.78
CA THR A 27 -16.12 29.07 30.90
C THR A 27 -14.94 29.93 30.46
N LEU A 28 -13.71 29.55 30.85
CA LEU A 28 -12.49 30.21 30.41
C LEU A 28 -12.39 30.19 28.87
N PHE A 29 -12.59 29.02 28.25
CA PHE A 29 -12.53 28.90 26.79
C PHE A 29 -13.66 29.62 26.07
N ASN A 30 -14.87 29.63 26.62
CA ASN A 30 -15.98 30.41 26.07
C ASN A 30 -15.71 31.92 26.12
N ASN A 31 -15.05 32.41 27.18
CA ASN A 31 -14.67 33.81 27.32
C ASN A 31 -13.58 34.21 26.30
N ILE A 32 -12.55 33.36 26.15
CA ILE A 32 -11.49 33.54 25.14
C ILE A 32 -12.11 33.50 23.73
N ALA A 33 -12.95 32.52 23.43
CA ALA A 33 -13.62 32.40 22.13
C ALA A 33 -14.57 33.58 21.84
N ALA A 34 -15.26 34.11 22.85
CA ALA A 34 -16.11 35.29 22.71
C ALA A 34 -15.30 36.57 22.43
N ALA A 35 -14.13 36.72 23.05
CA ALA A 35 -13.20 37.83 22.77
C ALA A 35 -12.71 37.83 21.31
N HIS A 36 -12.54 36.65 20.73
CA HIS A 36 -12.09 36.47 19.33
C HIS A 36 -13.22 36.50 18.28
N LYS A 37 -14.51 36.48 18.66
CA LYS A 37 -15.65 36.49 17.73
C LYS A 37 -16.03 37.88 17.18
N GLN A 38 -15.41 38.96 17.64
CA GLN A 38 -15.67 40.29 17.07
C GLN A 38 -14.76 40.58 15.86
N PRO A 39 -15.30 40.90 14.67
CA PRO A 39 -14.51 41.23 13.50
C PRO A 39 -14.04 42.69 13.60
N GLN A 40 -13.02 42.94 14.40
CA GLN A 40 -12.24 44.18 14.31
C GLN A 40 -10.78 43.83 14.01
N ILE A 41 -10.18 44.59 13.09
CA ILE A 41 -8.74 44.60 12.86
C ILE A 41 -8.13 45.22 14.12
N LEU A 42 -7.77 44.40 15.10
CA LEU A 42 -7.03 44.83 16.27
C LEU A 42 -5.61 45.23 15.84
N ASP A 43 -5.13 46.38 16.32
CA ASP A 43 -3.72 46.72 16.19
C ASP A 43 -2.85 45.74 16.99
N SER A 44 -1.56 45.69 16.66
CA SER A 44 -0.61 44.74 17.26
C SER A 44 -0.48 44.89 18.78
N GLU A 45 -0.70 46.09 19.32
CA GLU A 45 -0.53 46.39 20.74
C GLU A 45 -1.74 45.89 21.54
N THR A 46 -2.95 46.15 21.04
CA THR A 46 -4.21 45.65 21.60
C THR A 46 -4.29 44.13 21.52
N ARG A 47 -3.83 43.54 20.41
CA ARG A 47 -3.70 42.09 20.27
C ARG A 47 -2.75 41.50 21.30
N PHE A 48 -1.56 42.10 21.49
CA PHE A 48 -0.58 41.63 22.47
C PHE A 48 -1.09 41.76 23.92
N ALA A 49 -1.81 42.83 24.24
CA ALA A 49 -2.42 43.02 25.56
C ALA A 49 -3.53 41.99 25.84
N LEU A 50 -4.33 41.65 24.83
CA LEU A 50 -5.34 40.60 24.93
C LEU A 50 -4.68 39.23 25.17
N GLU A 51 -3.67 38.88 24.37
CA GLU A 51 -2.92 37.62 24.51
C GLU A 51 -2.25 37.49 25.89
N LYS A 52 -1.67 38.58 26.41
CA LYS A 52 -1.09 38.59 27.75
C LYS A 52 -2.13 38.31 28.83
N ARG A 53 -3.29 38.95 28.75
CA ARG A 53 -4.39 38.75 29.71
C ARG A 53 -4.91 37.30 29.70
N GLU A 54 -5.05 36.70 28.53
CA GLU A 54 -5.52 35.30 28.40
C GLU A 54 -4.54 34.31 29.03
N ILE A 55 -3.24 34.54 28.87
CA ILE A 55 -2.19 33.74 29.52
C ILE A 55 -2.25 33.93 31.05
N ASP A 56 -2.38 35.16 31.54
CA ASP A 56 -2.48 35.45 32.97
C ASP A 56 -3.74 34.80 33.60
N GLU A 57 -4.85 34.73 32.86
CA GLU A 57 -6.08 34.04 33.29
C GLU A 57 -5.88 32.51 33.35
N ILE A 58 -5.18 31.91 32.38
CA ILE A 58 -4.79 30.47 32.40
C ILE A 58 -3.89 30.17 33.60
N GLU A 59 -2.87 30.99 33.84
CA GLU A 59 -1.94 30.80 34.96
C GLU A 59 -2.63 30.97 36.31
N SER A 60 -3.57 31.91 36.42
CA SER A 60 -4.42 32.11 37.60
C SER A 60 -5.26 30.87 37.92
N VAL A 61 -5.90 30.27 36.90
CA VAL A 61 -6.66 29.02 37.04
C VAL A 61 -5.74 27.88 37.47
N ALA A 62 -4.59 27.69 36.80
CA ALA A 62 -3.63 26.65 37.18
C ALA A 62 -3.17 26.79 38.64
N LYS A 63 -2.86 28.03 39.08
CA LYS A 63 -2.46 28.34 40.45
C LYS A 63 -3.57 28.09 41.47
N LYS A 64 -4.81 28.45 41.15
CA LYS A 64 -6.00 28.20 41.98
C LYS A 64 -6.18 26.72 42.29
N TRP A 65 -5.86 25.85 41.33
CA TRP A 65 -5.97 24.41 41.45
C TRP A 65 -4.67 23.72 41.90
N GLY A 66 -3.67 24.48 42.38
CA GLY A 66 -2.41 23.95 42.89
C GLY A 66 -1.54 23.25 41.83
N ALA A 67 -1.87 23.41 40.55
CA ALA A 67 -1.16 22.79 39.45
C ALA A 67 0.05 23.65 39.05
N LYS A 68 1.19 23.00 38.79
CA LYS A 68 2.29 23.67 38.10
C LYS A 68 1.83 23.97 36.66
N PRO A 69 2.15 25.14 36.08
CA PRO A 69 1.68 25.54 34.75
C PRO A 69 1.91 24.48 33.65
N HIS A 70 3.04 23.77 33.69
CA HIS A 70 3.32 22.69 32.73
C HIS A 70 2.41 21.45 32.91
N ALA A 71 2.09 21.06 34.14
CA ALA A 71 1.19 19.94 34.40
C ALA A 71 -0.24 20.26 33.96
N PHE A 72 -0.64 21.53 34.09
CA PHE A 72 -1.89 22.05 33.57
C PHE A 72 -1.92 21.99 32.03
N MET A 73 -0.83 22.39 31.34
CA MET A 73 -0.72 22.27 29.89
C MET A 73 -0.74 20.82 29.38
N VAL A 74 -0.07 19.87 30.06
CA VAL A 74 -0.14 18.43 29.73
C VAL A 74 -1.59 17.95 29.84
N SER A 75 -2.27 18.31 30.94
CA SER A 75 -3.67 17.94 31.16
C SER A 75 -4.60 18.55 30.11
N MET A 76 -4.34 19.76 29.64
CA MET A 76 -5.09 20.37 28.54
C MET A 76 -4.92 19.62 27.22
N VAL A 77 -3.70 19.15 26.91
CA VAL A 77 -3.45 18.34 25.70
C VAL A 77 -4.17 16.99 25.80
N GLU A 78 -4.13 16.33 26.96
CA GLU A 78 -4.84 15.07 27.20
C GLU A 78 -6.37 15.25 27.11
N TRP A 79 -6.91 16.31 27.71
CA TRP A 79 -8.33 16.66 27.57
C TRP A 79 -8.72 16.91 26.11
N PHE A 80 -7.84 17.59 25.36
CA PHE A 80 -8.06 17.89 23.94
C PHE A 80 -8.07 16.63 23.07
N GLU A 81 -7.16 15.68 23.31
CA GLU A 81 -7.17 14.39 22.63
C GLU A 81 -8.49 13.66 22.86
N HIS A 82 -8.95 13.60 24.11
CA HIS A 82 -10.20 12.96 24.48
C HIS A 82 -11.43 13.66 23.85
N ALA A 83 -11.53 14.99 23.94
CA ALA A 83 -12.62 15.77 23.36
C ALA A 83 -12.67 15.65 21.82
N SER A 84 -11.51 15.54 21.16
CA SER A 84 -11.42 15.36 19.71
C SER A 84 -11.88 13.97 19.25
N MET A 85 -11.65 12.93 20.06
CA MET A 85 -12.15 11.58 19.81
C MET A 85 -13.66 11.46 20.00
N GLN A 86 -14.25 12.30 20.86
CA GLN A 86 -15.70 12.31 21.13
C GLN A 86 -16.50 13.26 20.21
N HIS A 87 -15.86 13.94 19.25
CA HIS A 87 -16.50 14.89 18.31
C HIS A 87 -17.24 16.08 18.97
N VAL A 88 -16.83 16.51 20.17
CA VAL A 88 -17.60 17.49 20.97
C VAL A 88 -17.23 18.97 20.69
N ALA A 89 -16.11 19.29 20.03
CA ALA A 89 -15.61 20.68 19.95
C ALA A 89 -15.84 21.39 18.59
N VAL A 90 -16.17 22.70 18.65
CA VAL A 90 -16.32 23.58 17.48
C VAL A 90 -14.94 23.97 16.92
N PRO A 91 -14.68 23.90 15.60
CA PRO A 91 -13.35 24.12 15.01
C PRO A 91 -12.62 25.42 15.39
N HIS A 92 -13.34 26.50 15.72
CA HIS A 92 -12.72 27.78 16.08
C HIS A 92 -12.16 27.83 17.51
N GLU A 93 -12.77 27.12 18.45
CA GLU A 93 -12.26 27.04 19.84
C GLU A 93 -10.93 26.29 19.86
N ILE A 94 -10.80 25.28 19.01
CA ILE A 94 -9.60 24.49 18.80
C ILE A 94 -8.41 25.34 18.34
N GLU A 95 -8.62 26.27 17.40
CA GLU A 95 -7.56 27.14 16.88
C GLU A 95 -7.01 28.09 17.96
N ASN A 96 -7.90 28.63 18.80
CA ASN A 96 -7.51 29.52 19.90
C ASN A 96 -6.73 28.78 21.00
N VAL A 97 -7.15 27.57 21.38
CA VAL A 97 -6.39 26.74 22.34
C VAL A 97 -5.02 26.38 21.79
N ALA A 98 -4.95 26.00 20.50
CA ALA A 98 -3.68 25.69 19.84
C ALA A 98 -2.74 26.90 19.79
N TYR A 99 -3.30 28.10 19.60
CA TYR A 99 -2.55 29.36 19.62
C TYR A 99 -1.98 29.68 21.01
N LEU A 100 -2.79 29.56 22.06
CA LEU A 100 -2.36 29.81 23.44
C LEU A 100 -1.33 28.80 23.93
N LEU A 101 -1.51 27.50 23.59
CA LEU A 101 -0.52 26.46 23.84
C LEU A 101 0.80 26.77 23.13
N LYS A 102 0.73 27.21 21.86
CA LYS A 102 1.91 27.61 21.10
C LYS A 102 2.66 28.77 21.75
N GLU A 103 1.97 29.83 22.16
CA GLU A 103 2.60 31.00 22.79
C GLU A 103 3.20 30.69 24.16
N SER A 104 2.49 29.91 24.99
CA SER A 104 3.01 29.48 26.29
C SER A 104 4.26 28.60 26.15
N LEU A 105 4.23 27.63 25.23
CA LEU A 105 5.38 26.79 24.93
C LEU A 105 6.54 27.60 24.33
N PHE A 106 6.26 28.57 23.45
CA PHE A 106 7.28 29.45 22.86
C PHE A 106 7.96 30.32 23.91
N ARG A 107 7.20 30.98 24.79
CA ARG A 107 7.75 31.81 25.88
C ARG A 107 8.58 30.97 26.86
N SER A 108 8.14 29.75 27.17
CA SER A 108 8.90 28.84 28.03
C SER A 108 10.22 28.32 27.41
N SER A 109 10.40 28.49 26.09
CA SER A 109 11.52 27.93 25.31
C SER A 109 12.67 28.91 25.04
N GLN A 110 12.53 30.20 25.32
CA GLN A 110 13.61 31.15 25.05
C GLN A 110 14.69 31.08 26.14
N GLY A 111 15.80 30.38 25.87
CA GLY A 111 17.12 30.35 26.54
C GLY A 111 17.53 29.01 27.20
N PHE A 112 18.78 28.92 27.70
CA PHE A 112 19.42 27.68 28.20
C PHE A 112 18.77 27.01 29.44
N ASP A 113 18.89 25.68 29.52
CA ASP A 113 18.31 24.83 30.57
C ASP A 113 18.88 25.15 31.98
N GLY A 114 18.00 25.24 32.98
CA GLY A 114 18.36 25.59 34.37
C GLY A 114 18.50 27.08 34.70
N MET A 115 18.42 27.99 33.72
CA MET A 115 18.34 29.43 33.98
C MET A 115 16.89 29.89 34.13
N GLN A 116 16.63 30.76 35.12
CA GLN A 116 15.37 31.52 35.18
C GLN A 116 15.38 32.55 34.04
N ASP A 117 14.21 32.84 33.46
CA ASP A 117 14.09 34.01 32.59
C ASP A 117 14.25 35.30 33.42
N ASP A 118 14.30 36.47 32.75
CA ASP A 118 14.41 37.77 33.41
C ASP A 118 13.24 38.06 34.39
N GLU A 119 12.19 37.21 34.37
CA GLU A 119 11.00 37.25 35.23
C GLU A 119 10.99 36.15 36.32
N GLY A 120 12.07 35.39 36.52
CA GLY A 120 12.20 34.40 37.59
C GLY A 120 11.50 33.06 37.33
N ARG A 121 10.97 32.82 36.12
CA ARG A 121 10.22 31.61 35.78
C ARG A 121 11.16 30.46 35.42
N ARG A 122 10.83 29.24 35.89
CA ARG A 122 11.57 28.02 35.55
C ARG A 122 11.20 27.55 34.14
N ARG A 123 12.20 27.42 33.27
CA ARG A 123 12.05 26.83 31.94
C ARG A 123 11.62 25.37 32.00
N ILE A 124 10.90 24.93 30.97
CA ILE A 124 10.55 23.53 30.79
C ILE A 124 11.78 22.84 30.18
N ASP A 125 12.28 21.79 30.84
CA ASP A 125 13.46 21.07 30.37
C ASP A 125 13.22 20.48 28.97
N MET A 126 14.30 20.30 28.21
CA MET A 126 14.22 19.83 26.82
C MET A 126 13.51 18.49 26.67
N THR A 127 13.62 17.60 27.65
CA THR A 127 12.97 16.28 27.63
C THR A 127 11.45 16.41 27.72
N THR A 128 10.97 17.16 28.72
CA THR A 128 9.53 17.41 28.91
C THR A 128 8.93 18.08 27.68
N ARG A 129 9.70 18.96 27.05
CA ARG A 129 9.35 19.63 25.80
C ARG A 129 9.26 18.67 24.61
N LEU A 130 10.24 17.79 24.40
CA LEU A 130 10.20 16.75 23.35
C LEU A 130 8.99 15.81 23.53
N LEU A 131 8.69 15.45 24.78
CA LEU A 131 7.53 14.63 25.12
C LEU A 131 6.21 15.32 24.81
N LEU A 132 6.06 16.58 25.23
CA LEU A 132 4.89 17.38 24.92
C LEU A 132 4.66 17.50 23.41
N VAL A 133 5.72 17.73 22.63
CA VAL A 133 5.61 17.81 21.18
C VAL A 133 5.33 16.47 20.54
N SER A 134 5.89 15.37 21.05
CA SER A 134 5.53 14.03 20.57
C SER A 134 4.03 13.79 20.69
N ARG A 135 3.40 14.18 21.82
CA ARG A 135 1.95 14.04 22.04
C ARG A 135 1.14 15.03 21.19
N VAL A 136 1.49 16.31 21.26
CA VAL A 136 0.81 17.38 20.50
C VAL A 136 0.82 17.11 18.99
N THR A 137 1.90 16.53 18.47
CA THR A 137 2.01 16.22 17.03
C THR A 137 1.18 15.02 16.60
N GLN A 138 0.74 14.16 17.53
CA GLN A 138 -0.23 13.10 17.23
C GLN A 138 -1.62 13.68 16.90
N ASN A 139 -1.94 14.87 17.41
CA ASN A 139 -3.17 15.57 17.07
C ASN A 139 -3.04 16.34 15.74
N LYS A 140 -3.89 16.00 14.76
CA LYS A 140 -3.80 16.57 13.40
C LYS A 140 -4.01 18.08 13.34
N ILE A 141 -4.74 18.65 14.30
CA ILE A 141 -5.04 20.08 14.34
C ILE A 141 -3.92 20.82 15.08
N LEU A 142 -3.55 20.33 16.27
CA LEU A 142 -2.48 20.96 17.05
C LEU A 142 -1.11 20.90 16.34
N SER A 143 -0.81 19.79 15.65
CA SER A 143 0.42 19.66 14.86
C SER A 143 0.61 20.73 13.77
N ARG A 144 -0.48 21.24 13.18
CA ARG A 144 -0.41 22.32 12.18
C ARG A 144 0.00 23.65 12.80
N HIS A 145 -0.41 23.90 14.03
CA HIS A 145 -0.20 25.18 14.71
C HIS A 145 1.08 25.19 15.53
N ILE A 146 1.37 24.13 16.28
CA ILE A 146 2.46 24.07 17.25
C ILE A 146 3.75 23.56 16.61
N GLY A 147 3.67 22.55 15.74
CA GLY A 147 4.84 21.81 15.25
C GLY A 147 5.90 22.70 14.55
N LYS A 148 5.47 23.66 13.74
CA LYS A 148 6.37 24.48 12.91
C LYS A 148 7.33 25.36 13.71
N ASN A 149 6.84 26.02 14.76
CA ASN A 149 7.66 26.95 15.54
C ASN A 149 8.53 26.20 16.56
N MET A 150 8.03 25.08 17.07
CA MET A 150 8.76 24.31 18.07
C MET A 150 9.95 23.54 17.47
N VAL A 151 9.82 22.99 16.26
CA VAL A 151 10.92 22.28 15.58
C VAL A 151 12.16 23.17 15.45
N MET A 152 11.98 24.46 15.12
CA MET A 152 13.10 25.40 14.96
C MET A 152 13.79 25.71 16.30
N ASN A 153 13.01 25.93 17.36
CA ASN A 153 13.57 26.18 18.69
C ASN A 153 14.30 24.95 19.23
N TYR A 154 13.79 23.74 18.96
CA TYR A 154 14.49 22.51 19.35
C TYR A 154 15.72 22.24 18.53
N ALA A 155 15.71 22.59 17.24
CA ALA A 155 16.89 22.50 16.42
C ALA A 155 18.00 23.37 17.01
N TYR A 156 17.67 24.58 17.46
CA TYR A 156 18.59 25.46 18.17
C TYR A 156 19.08 24.85 19.49
N ASP A 157 18.17 24.38 20.35
CA ASP A 157 18.53 23.80 21.65
C ASP A 157 19.40 22.54 21.48
N LEU A 158 19.11 21.73 20.45
CA LEU A 158 19.85 20.53 20.15
C LEU A 158 21.26 20.85 19.62
N CYS A 159 21.44 21.91 18.83
CA CYS A 159 22.76 22.40 18.43
C CYS A 159 23.63 22.82 19.64
N ALA A 160 23.00 23.28 20.72
CA ALA A 160 23.69 23.79 21.90
C ALA A 160 23.73 22.78 23.07
N ALA A 161 23.13 21.60 22.91
CA ALA A 161 23.05 20.60 23.96
C ALA A 161 24.43 19.99 24.29
N SER A 162 24.77 19.98 25.58
CA SER A 162 25.99 19.33 26.07
C SER A 162 25.81 17.80 26.13
N PRO A 163 26.89 16.99 26.11
CA PRO A 163 26.79 15.55 26.29
C PRO A 163 26.07 15.13 27.59
N GLN A 164 26.19 15.92 28.66
CA GLN A 164 25.47 15.67 29.91
C GLN A 164 23.97 15.91 29.77
N THR A 165 23.57 16.94 29.03
CA THR A 165 22.17 17.21 28.69
C THR A 165 21.58 16.05 27.87
N LEU A 166 22.33 15.53 26.89
CA LEU A 166 21.89 14.41 26.07
C LEU A 166 21.68 13.15 26.92
N ARG A 167 22.56 12.85 27.89
CA ARG A 167 22.39 11.72 28.81
C ARG A 167 21.10 11.82 29.62
N VAL A 168 20.81 13.00 30.20
CA VAL A 168 19.56 13.23 30.95
C VAL A 168 18.32 13.05 30.07
N ILE A 169 18.39 13.46 28.81
CA ILE A 169 17.32 13.25 27.84
C ILE A 169 17.12 11.76 27.56
N VAL A 170 18.21 11.02 27.32
CA VAL A 170 18.15 9.56 27.09
C VAL A 170 17.53 8.85 28.28
N ASP A 171 18.05 9.06 29.49
CA ASP A 171 17.58 8.38 30.71
C ASP A 171 16.07 8.48 30.87
N ARG A 172 15.49 9.66 30.60
CA ARG A 172 14.05 9.88 30.67
C ARG A 172 13.27 9.29 29.50
N ILE A 173 13.86 9.25 28.30
CA ILE A 173 13.20 8.64 27.13
C ILE A 173 13.14 7.12 27.28
N VAL A 174 14.18 6.47 27.82
CA VAL A 174 14.18 5.01 27.99
C VAL A 174 13.08 4.55 28.97
N GLU A 175 12.67 5.41 29.91
CA GLU A 175 11.57 5.13 30.84
C GLU A 175 10.17 5.14 30.18
N LEU A 176 10.05 5.67 28.96
CA LEU A 176 8.80 5.78 28.21
C LEU A 176 8.38 4.44 27.61
N SER A 177 7.11 4.35 27.20
CA SER A 177 6.66 3.21 26.40
C SER A 177 7.35 3.17 25.04
N THR A 178 7.52 1.98 24.45
CA THR A 178 8.12 1.81 23.11
C THR A 178 7.44 2.70 22.05
N ALA A 179 6.12 2.90 22.14
CA ALA A 179 5.37 3.80 21.25
C ALA A 179 5.84 5.26 21.38
N GLU A 180 5.96 5.76 22.61
CA GLU A 180 6.42 7.11 22.89
C GLU A 180 7.90 7.28 22.49
N GLN A 181 8.74 6.26 22.69
CA GLN A 181 10.15 6.29 22.24
C GLN A 181 10.26 6.43 20.72
N ILE A 182 9.46 5.67 19.96
CA ILE A 182 9.41 5.75 18.50
C ILE A 182 8.95 7.14 18.04
N ASP A 183 7.95 7.73 18.71
CA ASP A 183 7.51 9.09 18.38
C ASP A 183 8.57 10.14 18.68
N VAL A 184 9.32 9.99 19.77
CA VAL A 184 10.45 10.87 20.07
C VAL A 184 11.57 10.73 19.02
N ILE A 185 11.91 9.52 18.58
CA ILE A 185 12.90 9.28 17.51
C ILE A 185 12.48 9.99 16.21
N HIS A 186 11.20 9.93 15.84
CA HIS A 186 10.68 10.65 14.68
C HIS A 186 10.80 12.18 14.82
N GLN A 187 10.53 12.70 16.01
CA GLN A 187 10.71 14.14 16.26
C GLN A 187 12.19 14.53 16.19
N LEU A 188 13.09 13.74 16.77
CA LEU A 188 14.54 13.97 16.68
C LEU A 188 15.04 13.94 15.24
N THR A 189 14.48 13.08 14.40
CA THR A 189 14.79 13.03 12.96
C THR A 189 14.42 14.35 12.27
N THR A 190 13.23 14.87 12.58
CA THR A 190 12.72 16.13 12.03
C THR A 190 13.53 17.33 12.53
N ILE A 191 13.86 17.34 13.82
CA ILE A 191 14.65 18.39 14.48
C ILE A 191 16.09 18.39 13.96
N GLY A 192 16.71 17.22 13.79
CA GLY A 192 18.06 17.08 13.22
C GLY A 192 18.13 17.59 11.78
N ALA A 193 17.15 17.24 10.94
CA ALA A 193 17.05 17.77 9.58
C ALA A 193 16.88 19.31 9.57
N ALA A 194 16.06 19.85 10.47
CA ALA A 194 15.85 21.30 10.60
C ALA A 194 17.09 22.04 11.12
N ALA A 195 17.86 21.44 12.04
CA ALA A 195 19.11 22.01 12.57
C ALA A 195 20.14 22.25 11.47
N LYS A 196 20.24 21.35 10.50
CA LYS A 196 21.13 21.55 9.34
C LYS A 196 20.66 22.70 8.46
N ALA A 197 19.37 22.71 8.15
CA ALA A 197 18.77 23.69 7.25
C ALA A 197 18.83 25.14 7.76
N LEU A 198 18.87 25.30 9.09
CA LEU A 198 19.05 26.59 9.74
C LEU A 198 20.40 27.26 9.39
N GLY A 199 21.39 26.51 8.88
CA GLY A 199 22.67 27.06 8.44
C GLY A 199 23.47 27.74 9.55
N MET A 200 23.20 27.41 10.81
CA MET A 200 23.82 28.03 11.97
C MET A 200 25.24 27.52 12.19
N GLU A 201 26.07 28.38 12.78
CA GLU A 201 27.33 27.96 13.42
C GLU A 201 26.96 26.92 14.49
N ASN A 202 27.42 25.67 14.33
CA ASN A 202 27.02 24.47 15.08
C ASN A 202 25.82 23.67 14.57
N SER A 203 25.31 23.92 13.36
CA SER A 203 24.27 23.08 12.74
C SER A 203 24.65 21.59 12.62
N ASP A 204 25.93 21.30 12.39
CA ASP A 204 26.47 19.92 12.39
C ASP A 204 26.41 19.27 13.78
N ASN A 205 26.55 20.06 14.85
CA ASN A 205 26.38 19.56 16.22
C ASN A 205 24.92 19.18 16.48
N GLY A 206 23.95 19.93 15.95
CA GLY A 206 22.53 19.59 16.08
C GLY A 206 22.17 18.25 15.42
N VAL A 207 22.70 18.00 14.21
CA VAL A 207 22.56 16.70 13.52
C VAL A 207 23.27 15.61 14.30
N GLY A 208 24.51 15.83 14.71
CA GLY A 208 25.30 14.88 15.50
C GLY A 208 24.62 14.51 16.82
N ASN A 209 24.03 15.49 17.51
CA ASN A 209 23.29 15.29 18.75
C ASN A 209 21.97 14.54 18.53
N ALA A 210 21.25 14.80 17.42
CA ALA A 210 20.07 14.02 17.05
C ALA A 210 20.41 12.55 16.81
N ILE A 211 21.47 12.28 16.04
CA ILE A 211 21.95 10.93 15.76
C ILE A 211 22.40 10.24 17.05
N THR A 212 23.13 10.95 17.92
CA THR A 212 23.62 10.42 19.20
C THR A 212 22.45 10.03 20.11
N LEU A 213 21.42 10.87 20.22
CA LEU A 213 20.23 10.55 21.00
C LEU A 213 19.50 9.32 20.45
N ILE A 214 19.28 9.25 19.13
CA ILE A 214 18.58 8.11 18.52
C ILE A 214 19.37 6.81 18.72
N GLN A 215 20.69 6.83 18.52
CA GLN A 215 21.55 5.67 18.77
C GLN A 215 21.56 5.26 20.25
N SER A 216 21.55 6.25 21.16
CA SER A 216 21.51 5.95 22.59
C SER A 216 20.17 5.34 23.02
N ILE A 217 19.04 5.80 22.45
CA ILE A 217 17.73 5.21 22.73
C ILE A 217 17.69 3.75 22.25
N GLU A 218 18.22 3.46 21.06
CA GLU A 218 18.35 2.09 20.52
C GLU A 218 19.22 1.20 21.41
N GLN A 219 20.38 1.69 21.84
CA GLN A 219 21.30 0.91 22.70
C GLN A 219 20.70 0.54 24.06
N HIS A 220 19.70 1.28 24.54
CA HIS A 220 19.00 1.00 25.80
C HIS A 220 17.66 0.28 25.60
N ASN A 221 17.31 -0.08 24.36
CA ASN A 221 16.05 -0.73 24.06
C ASN A 221 16.22 -1.84 23.02
N ASP A 222 16.10 -3.09 23.47
CA ASP A 222 16.23 -4.30 22.62
C ASP A 222 15.08 -4.49 21.62
N CYS A 223 14.16 -3.53 21.51
CA CYS A 223 13.06 -3.58 20.57
C CYS A 223 13.57 -3.41 19.13
N ALA A 224 13.44 -4.46 18.32
CA ALA A 224 13.78 -4.44 16.89
C ALA A 224 13.10 -3.31 16.11
N LEU A 225 11.90 -2.88 16.53
CA LEU A 225 11.20 -1.76 15.91
C LEU A 225 11.93 -0.43 16.10
N ILE A 226 12.61 -0.23 17.24
CA ILE A 226 13.42 0.96 17.48
C ILE A 226 14.67 0.95 16.60
N ALA A 227 15.33 -0.20 16.44
CA ALA A 227 16.47 -0.35 15.54
C ALA A 227 16.08 -0.07 14.07
N PHE A 228 14.90 -0.54 13.65
CA PHE A 228 14.34 -0.26 12.33
C PHE A 228 14.09 1.25 12.13
N VAL A 229 13.36 1.88 13.06
CA VAL A 229 13.06 3.31 13.00
C VAL A 229 14.35 4.13 13.00
N ARG A 230 15.35 3.78 13.81
CA ARG A 230 16.68 4.41 13.81
C ARG A 230 17.35 4.37 12.44
N SER A 231 17.30 3.22 11.77
CA SER A 231 17.96 3.02 10.47
C SER A 231 17.34 3.92 9.41
N ALA A 232 16.01 4.00 9.41
CA ALA A 232 15.29 4.89 8.51
C ALA A 232 15.44 6.38 8.85
N SER A 233 15.45 6.73 10.14
CA SER A 233 15.75 8.08 10.62
C SER A 233 17.14 8.55 10.18
N SER A 234 18.12 7.66 10.19
CA SER A 234 19.49 7.96 9.72
C SER A 234 19.51 8.25 8.21
N ILE A 235 18.83 7.42 7.41
CA ILE A 235 18.71 7.63 5.96
C ILE A 235 17.97 8.94 5.65
N ALA A 236 16.88 9.22 6.38
CA ALA A 236 16.10 10.44 6.20
C ALA A 236 16.91 11.70 6.54
N MET A 237 17.68 11.69 7.64
CA MET A 237 18.57 12.78 8.00
C MET A 237 19.72 12.95 7.00
N GLU A 238 20.31 11.86 6.49
CA GLU A 238 21.39 11.92 5.50
C GLU A 238 20.90 12.44 4.14
N LYS A 239 19.68 12.06 3.72
CA LYS A 239 19.06 12.60 2.51
C LYS A 239 18.71 14.08 2.66
N ALA A 240 18.16 14.46 3.83
CA ALA A 240 17.93 15.86 4.16
C ALA A 240 19.25 16.66 4.20
N TYR A 241 20.34 16.03 4.66
CA TYR A 241 21.68 16.60 4.68
C TYR A 241 22.22 16.88 3.28
N LYS A 242 22.04 15.94 2.33
CA LYS A 242 22.51 16.08 0.94
C LYS A 242 21.68 17.05 0.10
N SER A 243 20.41 17.29 0.46
CA SER A 243 19.47 18.12 -0.32
C SER A 243 19.33 19.57 0.16
N ALA A 244 19.86 19.91 1.33
CA ALA A 244 19.73 21.25 1.88
C ALA A 244 20.73 22.25 1.25
N SER A 245 20.26 23.04 0.26
CA SER A 245 20.99 24.22 -0.21
C SER A 245 20.93 25.34 0.86
N PRO A 246 22.07 25.91 1.31
CA PRO A 246 22.07 27.02 2.24
C PRO A 246 21.44 28.26 1.57
N GLY A 247 20.15 28.49 1.83
CA GLY A 247 19.36 29.57 1.23
C GLY A 247 17.92 29.19 0.84
N GLY A 248 17.55 27.90 0.85
CA GLY A 248 16.25 27.44 0.35
C GLY A 248 15.11 27.32 1.37
N TRP A 249 15.32 27.66 2.65
CA TRP A 249 14.27 27.50 3.67
C TRP A 249 13.31 28.70 3.69
N SER A 250 12.33 28.68 2.81
CA SER A 250 11.19 29.60 2.89
C SER A 250 10.29 29.23 4.07
N ARG A 251 9.63 30.25 4.64
CA ARG A 251 8.64 30.10 5.73
C ARG A 251 7.52 29.11 5.37
N GLU A 252 7.26 28.81 4.10
CA GLU A 252 6.21 27.85 3.69
C GLU A 252 6.63 26.38 3.86
N ASN A 253 7.92 26.06 3.72
CA ASN A 253 8.44 24.69 3.78
C ASN A 253 8.42 24.07 5.19
N SER A 254 8.51 24.88 6.25
CA SER A 254 8.58 24.36 7.63
C SER A 254 7.26 23.81 8.17
N THR A 255 6.12 24.13 7.53
CA THR A 255 4.80 23.56 7.84
C THR A 255 4.61 22.18 7.22
N GLN A 256 5.29 21.93 6.10
CA GLN A 256 5.28 20.63 5.43
C GLN A 256 6.25 19.63 6.06
N LEU A 257 7.25 20.13 6.81
CA LEU A 257 8.33 19.32 7.40
C LEU A 257 8.10 18.92 8.86
N SER A 258 7.12 19.47 9.60
CA SER A 258 6.78 18.98 10.96
C SER A 258 6.23 17.54 10.97
N ARG A 259 5.95 17.02 9.78
CA ARG A 259 5.82 15.61 9.47
C ARG A 259 6.85 15.37 8.39
N LEU A 260 7.69 14.34 8.51
CA LEU A 260 8.58 13.91 7.43
C LEU A 260 7.75 13.54 6.18
N HIS A 261 7.33 14.55 5.41
CA HIS A 261 7.04 14.45 3.98
C HIS A 261 8.31 14.86 3.24
N THR A 262 9.40 14.16 3.53
CA THR A 262 10.49 14.06 2.57
C THR A 262 9.94 13.25 1.41
N LYS A 263 9.67 13.90 0.27
CA LYS A 263 9.35 13.24 -1.01
C LYS A 263 10.40 12.18 -1.41
N ASP A 264 11.53 12.17 -0.72
CA ASP A 264 12.68 11.29 -0.94
C ASP A 264 12.79 10.11 0.05
N VAL A 265 11.84 9.97 0.99
CA VAL A 265 11.68 8.74 1.78
C VAL A 265 10.74 7.79 1.04
N PRO A 266 11.10 6.52 0.83
CA PRO A 266 10.27 5.57 0.08
C PRO A 266 8.83 5.54 0.62
N GLU A 267 7.85 5.60 -0.27
CA GLU A 267 6.43 5.59 0.09
C GLU A 267 6.07 4.34 0.93
N THR A 268 6.68 3.20 0.60
CA THR A 268 6.59 1.95 1.38
C THR A 268 6.98 2.12 2.84
N PHE A 269 7.99 2.95 3.13
CA PHE A 269 8.40 3.24 4.50
C PHE A 269 7.36 4.11 5.23
N LEU A 270 6.81 5.11 4.55
CA LEU A 270 5.76 5.97 5.12
C LEU A 270 4.46 5.18 5.38
N THR A 271 4.10 4.26 4.47
CA THR A 271 2.94 3.38 4.61
C THR A 271 3.11 2.38 5.77
N LEU A 272 4.25 1.70 5.83
CA LEU A 272 4.59 0.77 6.92
C LEU A 272 4.62 1.49 8.28
N HIS A 273 5.18 2.70 8.30
CA HIS A 273 5.21 3.58 9.46
C HIS A 273 3.80 3.98 9.93
N GLU A 274 2.92 4.38 9.01
CA GLU A 274 1.53 4.71 9.34
C GLU A 274 0.74 3.48 9.83
N ALA A 275 0.99 2.29 9.25
CA ALA A 275 0.39 1.04 9.67
C ALA A 275 0.82 0.65 11.10
N LEU A 276 2.12 0.72 11.40
CA LEU A 276 2.68 0.50 12.74
C LEU A 276 2.08 1.45 13.76
N ARG A 277 2.05 2.75 13.46
CA ARG A 277 1.39 3.73 14.34
C ARG A 277 -0.09 3.46 14.55
N ARG A 278 -0.80 3.02 13.50
CA ARG A 278 -2.24 2.72 13.59
C ARG A 278 -2.49 1.54 14.52
N GLN A 279 -1.69 0.49 14.41
CA GLN A 279 -1.79 -0.68 15.28
C GLN A 279 -1.41 -0.34 16.73
N MET A 280 -0.35 0.44 16.93
CA MET A 280 0.08 0.87 18.28
C MET A 280 -0.94 1.75 19.00
N ARG A 281 -1.85 2.41 18.26
CA ARG A 281 -2.95 3.18 18.85
C ARG A 281 -4.12 2.32 19.29
N THR A 282 -4.28 1.14 18.71
CA THR A 282 -5.41 0.25 18.98
C THR A 282 -5.09 -0.84 20.00
N ASP A 283 -3.81 -1.18 20.15
CA ASP A 283 -3.36 -2.23 21.05
C ASP A 283 -3.02 -1.66 22.46
N PRO A 284 -3.30 -2.41 23.55
CA PRO A 284 -2.91 -1.99 24.89
C PRO A 284 -1.39 -1.86 25.00
N PRO A 285 -0.88 -0.90 25.81
CA PRO A 285 0.57 -0.72 25.98
C PRO A 285 1.21 -2.02 26.49
N LEU A 286 2.35 -2.39 25.89
CA LEU A 286 3.13 -3.53 26.38
C LEU A 286 3.53 -3.29 27.84
N PRO A 287 3.40 -4.29 28.74
CA PRO A 287 3.97 -4.19 30.07
C PRO A 287 5.49 -4.02 29.98
N ARG A 288 6.09 -3.29 30.91
CA ARG A 288 7.55 -3.06 30.96
C ARG A 288 8.29 -4.41 30.99
N GLY A 289 9.25 -4.60 30.08
CA GLY A 289 10.10 -5.79 30.01
C GLY A 289 9.69 -6.85 28.96
N HIS A 290 8.63 -6.62 28.17
CA HIS A 290 8.30 -7.52 27.07
C HIS A 290 9.01 -7.12 25.77
N HIS A 291 9.76 -8.08 25.21
CA HIS A 291 10.59 -7.89 24.01
C HIS A 291 9.85 -8.16 22.69
N LEU A 292 8.56 -8.54 22.73
CA LEU A 292 7.79 -8.97 21.56
C LEU A 292 6.50 -8.16 21.43
N TYR A 293 6.41 -7.37 20.36
CA TYR A 293 5.19 -6.66 19.98
C TYR A 293 4.38 -7.55 19.01
N PRO A 294 3.14 -7.93 19.32
CA PRO A 294 2.32 -8.71 18.39
C PRO A 294 1.99 -7.83 17.18
N MET A 295 2.60 -8.12 16.03
CA MET A 295 2.31 -7.39 14.79
C MET A 295 1.16 -8.04 14.05
N SER A 296 0.28 -7.22 13.47
CA SER A 296 -0.78 -7.70 12.60
C SER A 296 -0.16 -8.32 11.34
N PRO A 297 -0.83 -9.33 10.74
CA PRO A 297 -0.34 -9.95 9.51
C PRO A 297 -0.05 -8.96 8.37
N GLU A 298 -0.79 -7.84 8.32
CA GLU A 298 -0.61 -6.77 7.34
C GLU A 298 0.74 -6.05 7.52
N ILE A 299 1.15 -5.78 8.76
CA ILE A 299 2.45 -5.16 9.07
C ILE A 299 3.60 -6.13 8.83
N VAL A 300 3.43 -7.41 9.17
CA VAL A 300 4.42 -8.46 8.88
C VAL A 300 4.62 -8.59 7.36
N MET A 301 3.55 -8.51 6.58
CA MET A 301 3.60 -8.53 5.12
C MET A 301 4.33 -7.29 4.57
N GLN A 302 4.04 -6.09 5.08
CA GLN A 302 4.71 -4.85 4.67
C GLN A 302 6.20 -4.81 5.05
N LEU A 303 6.59 -5.39 6.20
CA LEU A 303 8.00 -5.55 6.59
C LEU A 303 8.75 -6.50 5.65
N ASN A 304 8.10 -7.57 5.21
CA ASN A 304 8.63 -8.51 4.21
C ASN A 304 8.75 -7.86 2.82
N GLU A 305 7.75 -7.09 2.38
CA GLU A 305 7.77 -6.35 1.11
C GLU A 305 8.88 -5.30 1.06
N ALA A 306 9.26 -4.71 2.21
CA ALA A 306 10.36 -3.78 2.32
C ALA A 306 11.76 -4.45 2.31
N SER A 307 11.85 -5.77 2.14
CA SER A 307 13.11 -6.55 2.16
C SER A 307 13.96 -6.34 3.42
N LEU A 308 13.32 -6.05 4.54
CA LEU A 308 13.99 -5.92 5.84
C LEU A 308 14.14 -7.32 6.44
N PRO A 309 15.26 -7.63 7.12
CA PRO A 309 15.46 -8.95 7.71
C PRO A 309 14.37 -9.23 8.75
N VAL A 310 13.49 -10.20 8.48
CA VAL A 310 12.59 -10.76 9.49
C VAL A 310 13.39 -11.79 10.29
N ALA A 311 14.15 -11.31 11.27
CA ALA A 311 14.16 -12.01 12.56
C ALA A 311 13.03 -11.34 13.33
N TYR A 312 11.92 -11.97 13.72
CA TYR A 312 11.80 -13.22 14.44
C TYR A 312 10.40 -13.80 14.25
N THR A 313 10.32 -15.04 13.79
CA THR A 313 9.50 -16.09 14.42
C THR A 313 10.40 -17.32 14.42
N HIS A 314 10.36 -18.11 15.51
CA HIS A 314 11.32 -19.14 15.91
C HIS A 314 12.48 -18.60 16.75
N ALA A 315 12.28 -18.60 18.07
CA ALA A 315 13.38 -18.84 18.98
C ALA A 315 14.02 -20.17 18.58
N ALA A 316 15.36 -20.22 18.52
CA ALA A 316 16.06 -21.49 18.41
C ALA A 316 15.63 -22.38 19.61
N PRO A 317 15.46 -23.71 19.43
CA PRO A 317 15.05 -24.61 20.51
C PRO A 317 15.88 -24.49 21.79
N ALA A 318 17.13 -24.03 21.68
CA ALA A 318 18.04 -23.83 22.81
C ALA A 318 17.68 -22.65 23.73
N GLU A 319 16.84 -21.70 23.30
CA GLU A 319 16.53 -20.47 24.07
C GLU A 319 15.12 -20.46 24.69
N LEU A 320 14.26 -21.43 24.33
CA LEU A 320 12.90 -21.57 24.85
C LEU A 320 12.81 -21.80 26.39
N PRO A 321 13.72 -22.55 27.04
CA PRO A 321 13.69 -22.73 28.49
C PRO A 321 13.95 -21.45 29.30
N GLN A 322 14.58 -20.44 28.68
CA GLN A 322 14.87 -19.16 29.35
C GLN A 322 13.71 -18.16 29.24
N MET A 323 12.84 -18.29 28.23
CA MET A 323 11.73 -17.36 27.98
C MET A 323 10.50 -17.57 28.88
N PHE A 324 10.33 -18.74 29.51
CA PHE A 324 9.17 -19.05 30.36
C PHE A 324 9.51 -19.26 31.83
N GLY A 325 10.76 -19.01 32.24
CA GLY A 325 11.23 -19.36 33.57
C GLY A 325 11.45 -20.87 33.72
N VAL A 326 12.30 -21.22 34.68
CA VAL A 326 12.86 -22.54 35.02
C VAL A 326 11.95 -23.72 34.63
N ILE A 327 12.53 -24.77 34.04
CA ILE A 327 11.92 -26.11 33.98
C ILE A 327 11.29 -26.39 35.35
N PRO A 328 10.00 -26.71 35.47
CA PRO A 328 9.37 -26.85 36.78
C PRO A 328 10.13 -27.90 37.59
N GLU A 329 10.92 -27.46 38.58
CA GLU A 329 11.70 -28.36 39.44
C GLU A 329 10.83 -28.93 40.56
N SER A 330 9.63 -28.36 40.76
CA SER A 330 8.67 -28.75 41.80
C SER A 330 7.23 -28.90 41.28
N LEU A 331 6.40 -29.61 42.06
CA LEU A 331 4.99 -29.85 41.75
C LEU A 331 4.17 -28.54 41.68
N ASP A 332 4.49 -27.57 42.55
CA ASP A 332 3.79 -26.27 42.63
C ASP A 332 4.07 -25.38 41.41
N ASP A 333 5.28 -25.47 40.84
CA ASP A 333 5.65 -24.77 39.59
C ASP A 333 4.89 -25.34 38.39
N PHE A 334 4.69 -26.67 38.38
CA PHE A 334 3.95 -27.35 37.33
C PHE A 334 2.45 -27.04 37.39
N GLU A 335 1.86 -26.99 38.60
CA GLU A 335 0.46 -26.58 38.78
C GLU A 335 0.24 -25.10 38.41
N THR A 336 1.20 -24.23 38.71
CA THR A 336 1.15 -22.80 38.33
C THR A 336 1.20 -22.61 36.82
N PHE A 337 2.10 -23.33 36.14
CA PHE A 337 2.18 -23.35 34.67
C PHE A 337 0.86 -23.80 34.03
N PHE A 338 0.27 -24.89 34.54
CA PHE A 338 -1.00 -25.41 34.03
C PHE A 338 -2.19 -24.49 34.33
N SER A 339 -2.22 -23.86 35.51
CA SER A 339 -3.24 -22.88 35.87
C SER A 339 -3.23 -21.69 34.91
N ASN A 340 -2.03 -21.20 34.54
CA ASN A 340 -1.87 -20.14 33.55
C ASN A 340 -2.33 -20.55 32.13
N LEU A 341 -2.07 -21.80 31.73
CA LEU A 341 -2.55 -22.37 30.46
C LEU A 341 -4.08 -22.60 30.44
N SER A 342 -4.68 -22.91 31.58
CA SER A 342 -6.13 -23.02 31.74
C SER A 342 -6.83 -21.67 31.59
N HIS A 343 -6.20 -20.57 32.03
CA HIS A 343 -6.71 -19.19 31.96
C HIS A 343 -6.52 -18.52 30.59
N ALA A 344 -5.75 -19.13 29.68
CA ALA A 344 -5.67 -18.72 28.27
C ALA A 344 -6.99 -19.06 27.53
N ARG A 345 -8.03 -18.25 27.75
CA ARG A 345 -9.38 -18.39 27.16
C ARG A 345 -9.42 -18.32 25.63
N ARG A 346 -8.34 -17.91 24.97
CA ARG A 346 -8.26 -17.72 23.51
C ARG A 346 -7.57 -18.87 22.76
N LEU A 347 -7.03 -19.88 23.47
CA LEU A 347 -6.54 -21.08 22.81
C LEU A 347 -7.69 -22.07 22.63
N THR A 348 -7.96 -22.45 21.37
CA THR A 348 -8.89 -23.54 21.08
C THR A 348 -8.39 -24.83 21.76
N PRO A 349 -9.28 -25.78 22.10
CA PRO A 349 -8.85 -27.07 22.68
C PRO A 349 -7.75 -27.76 21.88
N ARG A 350 -7.74 -27.58 20.55
CA ARG A 350 -6.65 -28.03 19.65
C ARG A 350 -5.29 -27.36 19.91
N GLY A 351 -5.27 -26.06 20.18
CA GLY A 351 -4.03 -25.32 20.48
C GLY A 351 -3.40 -25.73 21.81
N LYS A 352 -4.24 -26.02 22.82
CA LYS A 352 -3.77 -26.53 24.12
C LYS A 352 -3.17 -27.93 24.00
N VAL A 353 -3.78 -28.81 23.20
CA VAL A 353 -3.26 -30.17 22.91
C VAL A 353 -1.94 -30.11 22.14
N HIS A 354 -1.79 -29.20 21.18
CA HIS A 354 -0.55 -29.06 20.41
C HIS A 354 0.64 -28.63 21.28
N TYR A 355 0.43 -27.65 22.17
CA TYR A 355 1.45 -27.21 23.13
C TYR A 355 1.84 -28.32 24.13
N PHE A 356 0.84 -29.06 24.62
CA PHE A 356 1.08 -30.20 25.51
C PHE A 356 1.88 -31.32 24.81
N HIS A 357 1.62 -31.56 23.52
CA HIS A 357 2.32 -32.57 22.73
C HIS A 357 3.81 -32.25 22.53
N MET A 358 4.14 -30.99 22.23
CA MET A 358 5.54 -30.55 22.11
C MET A 358 6.29 -30.68 23.44
N PHE A 359 5.65 -30.26 24.53
CA PHE A 359 6.26 -30.28 25.86
C PHE A 359 6.53 -31.70 26.37
N MET A 360 5.59 -32.64 26.14
CA MET A 360 5.76 -34.06 26.50
C MET A 360 6.90 -34.73 25.74
N LEU A 361 7.08 -34.43 24.45
CA LEU A 361 8.10 -35.08 23.61
C LEU A 361 9.52 -34.56 23.87
N GLU A 362 9.67 -33.27 24.19
CA GLU A 362 11.00 -32.66 24.36
C GLU A 362 11.60 -32.87 25.76
N ILE A 363 10.78 -32.99 26.81
CA ILE A 363 11.28 -32.99 28.20
C ILE A 363 11.28 -34.37 28.84
N ILE A 364 10.33 -35.24 28.48
CA ILE A 364 10.09 -36.47 29.24
C ILE A 364 10.88 -37.69 28.72
N CYS A 365 11.30 -37.70 27.46
CA CYS A 365 12.12 -38.79 26.91
C CYS A 365 13.33 -38.33 26.09
N PRO A 366 14.21 -37.43 26.58
CA PRO A 366 15.42 -37.08 25.84
C PRO A 366 16.35 -38.29 25.68
N ASP A 367 16.52 -39.07 26.75
CA ASP A 367 17.52 -40.15 26.79
C ASP A 367 17.06 -41.44 26.10
N ALA A 368 15.75 -41.69 26.01
CA ALA A 368 15.21 -42.86 25.32
C ALA A 368 15.24 -42.71 23.78
N LEU A 369 15.25 -41.46 23.27
CA LEU A 369 15.19 -41.16 21.83
C LEU A 369 16.58 -41.01 21.20
N GLY A 370 17.64 -40.83 21.99
CA GLY A 370 19.00 -40.61 21.48
C GLY A 370 19.58 -41.79 20.68
N ALA A 371 19.01 -42.99 20.80
CA ALA A 371 19.43 -44.19 20.06
C ALA A 371 18.37 -44.72 19.09
N TRP A 372 17.27 -43.98 18.88
CA TRP A 372 16.09 -44.50 18.19
C TRP A 372 15.90 -43.85 16.81
N ASP A 373 15.98 -44.64 15.74
CA ASP A 373 15.62 -44.20 14.38
C ASP A 373 14.12 -44.49 14.14
N PRO A 374 13.26 -43.46 14.08
CA PRO A 374 11.81 -43.62 13.93
C PRO A 374 11.40 -44.12 12.54
N VAL A 375 12.32 -44.17 11.57
CA VAL A 375 12.09 -44.73 10.24
C VAL A 375 12.34 -46.23 10.23
N GLU A 376 13.32 -46.72 11.00
CA GLU A 376 13.72 -48.13 10.99
C GLU A 376 13.05 -48.99 12.06
N ASN A 377 12.54 -48.43 13.17
CA ASN A 377 11.97 -49.22 14.26
C ASN A 377 10.80 -48.54 14.99
N PRO A 378 9.57 -48.47 14.44
CA PRO A 378 8.45 -47.79 15.09
C PRO A 378 8.12 -48.44 16.47
N ILE A 379 8.29 -47.71 17.56
CA ILE A 379 7.86 -48.12 18.90
C ILE A 379 6.34 -48.18 18.87
N ASP A 380 5.80 -49.33 19.25
CA ASP A 380 4.38 -49.55 19.45
C ASP A 380 3.87 -48.57 20.53
N ALA A 381 2.69 -47.99 20.31
CA ALA A 381 2.06 -47.08 21.26
C ALA A 381 1.92 -47.68 22.68
N GLU A 382 1.84 -49.00 22.82
CA GLU A 382 1.86 -49.70 24.10
C GLU A 382 3.19 -49.57 24.84
N GLU A 383 4.31 -49.65 24.14
CA GLU A 383 5.66 -49.60 24.71
C GLU A 383 6.05 -48.17 25.11
N ALA A 384 5.70 -47.17 24.29
CA ALA A 384 5.86 -45.76 24.66
C ALA A 384 5.01 -45.36 25.89
N MET A 385 3.80 -45.91 26.00
CA MET A 385 2.91 -45.68 27.14
C MET A 385 3.40 -46.37 28.41
N ALA A 386 3.92 -47.60 28.32
CA ALA A 386 4.50 -48.31 29.46
C ALA A 386 5.72 -47.56 30.01
N ILE A 387 6.56 -47.00 29.15
CA ILE A 387 7.71 -46.18 29.56
C ILE A 387 7.23 -44.92 30.30
N ALA A 388 6.22 -44.23 29.77
CA ALA A 388 5.68 -43.01 30.37
C ALA A 388 4.97 -43.25 31.72
N SER A 389 4.21 -44.34 31.86
CA SER A 389 3.51 -44.67 33.10
C SER A 389 4.46 -45.13 34.21
N THR A 390 5.54 -45.83 33.85
CA THR A 390 6.54 -46.30 34.81
C THR A 390 7.45 -45.18 35.30
N ALA A 391 7.74 -44.20 34.41
CA ALA A 391 8.60 -43.08 34.76
C ALA A 391 7.92 -42.03 35.65
N PHE A 392 6.56 -41.95 35.66
CA PHE A 392 5.84 -40.87 36.36
C PHE A 392 4.58 -41.34 37.12
N PRO A 393 4.70 -42.27 38.08
CA PRO A 393 3.55 -42.85 38.79
C PRO A 393 2.78 -41.85 39.68
N ASN A 394 3.41 -40.75 40.10
CA ASN A 394 2.81 -39.79 41.05
C ASN A 394 1.95 -38.69 40.40
N TYR A 395 1.72 -38.73 39.09
CA TYR A 395 1.06 -37.66 38.34
C TYR A 395 -0.40 -37.97 37.97
N SER A 396 -1.02 -38.95 38.63
CA SER A 396 -2.37 -39.45 38.31
C SER A 396 -3.47 -38.37 38.38
N SER A 397 -3.34 -37.39 39.28
CA SER A 397 -4.28 -36.28 39.44
C SER A 397 -4.29 -35.34 38.23
N ILE A 398 -3.13 -35.11 37.61
CA ILE A 398 -2.97 -34.27 36.41
C ILE A 398 -3.58 -34.99 35.21
N TRP A 399 -3.30 -36.29 35.06
CA TRP A 399 -3.90 -37.13 34.02
C TRP A 399 -5.43 -37.17 34.12
N LYS A 400 -5.96 -37.30 35.34
CA LYS A 400 -7.41 -37.27 35.64
C LYS A 400 -8.06 -35.95 35.26
N ARG A 401 -7.39 -34.83 35.54
CA ARG A 401 -7.87 -33.49 35.18
C ARG A 401 -7.85 -33.27 33.66
N LEU A 402 -6.80 -33.70 32.97
CA LEU A 402 -6.68 -33.62 31.52
C LEU A 402 -7.76 -34.46 30.80
N PHE A 403 -8.03 -35.68 31.30
CA PHE A 403 -9.08 -36.56 30.76
C PHE A 403 -10.46 -35.91 30.87
N THR A 404 -10.75 -35.29 32.02
CA THR A 404 -12.02 -34.61 32.26
C THR A 404 -12.24 -33.42 31.31
N GLU A 405 -11.17 -32.72 30.93
CA GLU A 405 -11.25 -31.59 29.99
C GLU A 405 -11.32 -32.02 28.51
N ILE A 406 -10.66 -33.12 28.14
CA ILE A 406 -10.60 -33.58 26.74
C ILE A 406 -11.80 -34.45 26.36
N ALA A 407 -12.37 -35.19 27.31
CA ALA A 407 -13.52 -36.08 27.11
C ALA A 407 -14.61 -35.86 28.18
N PRO A 408 -15.21 -34.65 28.26
CA PRO A 408 -16.19 -34.32 29.28
C PRO A 408 -17.41 -35.24 29.19
N GLY A 409 -17.74 -35.92 30.30
CA GLY A 409 -18.89 -36.82 30.42
C GLY A 409 -18.58 -38.32 30.40
N ARG A 410 -17.33 -38.73 30.18
CA ARG A 410 -16.88 -40.11 30.46
C ARG A 410 -16.17 -40.11 31.82
N GLY A 411 -16.63 -40.93 32.74
CA GLY A 411 -16.00 -41.06 34.06
C GLY A 411 -14.55 -41.51 33.90
N TYR A 412 -13.62 -40.84 34.58
CA TYR A 412 -12.26 -41.34 34.71
C TYR A 412 -12.32 -42.67 35.47
N PRO A 413 -11.64 -43.74 35.02
CA PRO A 413 -11.61 -44.99 35.78
C PRO A 413 -11.00 -44.71 37.15
N ASP A 414 -11.75 -44.95 38.22
CA ASP A 414 -11.35 -44.62 39.60
C ASP A 414 -10.42 -45.67 40.24
N GLU A 415 -10.06 -46.73 39.52
CA GLU A 415 -9.18 -47.78 40.04
C GLU A 415 -7.71 -47.35 39.95
N ASP A 416 -7.00 -47.46 41.07
CA ASP A 416 -5.59 -47.12 41.24
C ASP A 416 -4.72 -47.75 40.14
N LEU A 417 -4.34 -46.92 39.17
CA LEU A 417 -3.56 -47.29 37.99
C LEU A 417 -2.12 -47.71 38.32
N THR A 418 -1.71 -47.68 39.59
CA THR A 418 -0.39 -48.07 40.04
C THR A 418 -0.22 -49.59 40.15
N GLU A 419 -1.31 -50.39 40.17
CA GLU A 419 -1.22 -51.83 40.43
C GLU A 419 -1.50 -52.77 39.25
N SER A 420 -1.84 -52.28 38.05
CA SER A 420 -2.07 -53.16 36.90
C SER A 420 -1.34 -52.70 35.63
N PRO A 421 -0.33 -53.44 35.14
CA PRO A 421 0.43 -53.07 33.94
C PRO A 421 -0.32 -53.29 32.62
N ASN A 422 -1.58 -53.74 32.66
CA ASN A 422 -2.40 -53.95 31.46
C ASN A 422 -3.36 -52.77 31.26
N LEU A 423 -2.94 -51.81 30.42
CA LEU A 423 -3.77 -50.73 29.89
C LEU A 423 -5.12 -51.30 29.40
N THR A 424 -6.22 -50.85 29.99
CA THR A 424 -7.57 -51.30 29.63
C THR A 424 -7.89 -50.99 28.16
N ASP A 425 -8.67 -51.85 27.50
CA ASP A 425 -8.99 -51.74 26.06
C ASP A 425 -9.63 -50.39 25.69
N ASP A 426 -10.31 -49.75 26.64
CA ASP A 426 -10.87 -48.40 26.46
C ASP A 426 -9.79 -47.33 26.30
N TRP A 427 -8.64 -47.48 26.97
CA TRP A 427 -7.53 -46.54 26.87
C TRP A 427 -6.72 -46.74 25.59
N LYS A 428 -6.55 -48.00 25.16
CA LYS A 428 -6.00 -48.32 23.82
C LYS A 428 -6.87 -47.74 22.71
N ASN A 429 -8.20 -47.87 22.82
CA ASN A 429 -9.14 -47.31 21.86
C ASN A 429 -9.09 -45.77 21.82
N PHE A 430 -8.95 -45.10 22.97
CA PHE A 430 -8.79 -43.64 23.01
C PHE A 430 -7.52 -43.17 22.31
N CYS A 431 -6.36 -43.77 22.61
CA CYS A 431 -5.09 -43.40 21.99
C CYS A 431 -5.11 -43.64 20.47
N MET A 432 -5.74 -44.72 20.01
CA MET A 432 -5.91 -45.00 18.59
C MET A 432 -6.80 -43.98 17.87
N VAL A 433 -7.90 -43.53 18.50
CA VAL A 433 -8.77 -42.48 17.96
C VAL A 433 -8.05 -41.12 17.91
N ALA A 434 -7.26 -40.80 18.94
CA ALA A 434 -6.46 -39.58 19.00
C ALA A 434 -5.35 -39.58 17.92
N LEU A 435 -4.59 -40.66 17.80
CA LEU A 435 -3.55 -40.84 16.77
C LEU A 435 -4.11 -40.77 15.35
N ARG A 436 -5.29 -41.36 15.11
CA ARG A 436 -5.95 -41.32 13.80
C ARG A 436 -6.39 -39.89 13.45
N LYS A 437 -6.90 -39.11 14.41
CA LYS A 437 -7.18 -37.66 14.23
C LYS A 437 -5.92 -36.84 14.03
N ILE A 438 -4.80 -37.19 14.67
CA ILE A 438 -3.52 -36.49 14.52
C ILE A 438 -2.91 -36.74 13.13
N LYS A 439 -2.95 -37.98 12.62
CA LYS A 439 -2.53 -38.30 11.24
C LYS A 439 -3.37 -37.54 10.21
N ASP A 440 -4.68 -37.45 10.45
CA ASP A 440 -5.62 -36.76 9.58
C ASP A 440 -5.46 -35.22 9.61
N ILE A 441 -4.91 -34.67 10.71
CA ILE A 441 -4.53 -33.25 10.81
C ILE A 441 -3.17 -33.03 10.14
N ARG A 442 -2.18 -33.91 10.35
CA ARG A 442 -0.85 -33.82 9.71
C ARG A 442 -0.93 -33.87 8.18
N GLY A 443 -1.80 -34.72 7.63
CA GLY A 443 -2.06 -34.77 6.19
C GLY A 443 -2.67 -33.49 5.60
N ARG A 444 -3.26 -32.63 6.43
CA ARG A 444 -3.83 -31.33 6.01
C ARG A 444 -2.86 -30.15 6.18
N TYR A 445 -1.79 -30.30 6.97
CA TYR A 445 -0.80 -29.25 7.25
C TYR A 445 0.47 -29.34 6.38
N THR A 446 0.67 -30.43 5.65
CA THR A 446 1.72 -30.53 4.62
C THR A 446 1.46 -29.67 3.36
N ASP A 447 0.35 -28.90 3.31
CA ASP A 447 -0.01 -28.00 2.21
C ASP A 447 0.39 -26.52 2.41
N THR A 448 0.95 -26.13 3.56
CA THR A 448 1.56 -24.79 3.72
C THR A 448 3.05 -24.85 3.39
N ARG A 449 3.38 -24.55 2.13
CA ARG A 449 4.75 -24.56 1.57
C ARG A 449 5.68 -23.61 2.36
N PRO A 450 6.81 -24.08 2.93
CA PRO A 450 7.89 -23.18 3.32
C PRO A 450 8.47 -22.52 2.07
N LEU A 451 9.06 -21.32 2.21
CA LEU A 451 9.93 -20.71 1.20
C LEU A 451 11.02 -21.73 0.83
N LYS A 452 10.82 -22.42 -0.30
CA LYS A 452 11.80 -23.34 -0.87
C LYS A 452 13.07 -22.54 -1.15
N THR A 453 14.11 -22.75 -0.38
CA THR A 453 15.46 -22.67 -0.96
C THR A 453 15.45 -23.61 -2.17
N LEU A 454 15.91 -23.13 -3.33
CA LEU A 454 15.89 -23.86 -4.61
C LEU A 454 16.88 -25.04 -4.55
N GLN A 455 16.56 -26.09 -3.79
CA GLN A 455 17.49 -27.15 -3.42
C GLN A 455 17.68 -28.22 -4.51
N SER A 456 16.71 -28.44 -5.42
CA SER A 456 16.91 -29.37 -6.54
C SER A 456 16.17 -28.95 -7.81
N ILE A 457 16.73 -29.36 -8.96
CA ILE A 457 16.15 -29.17 -10.29
C ILE A 457 14.80 -29.89 -10.41
N GLU A 458 14.65 -31.07 -9.80
CA GLU A 458 13.35 -31.76 -9.79
C GLU A 458 12.28 -30.94 -9.06
N THR A 459 12.65 -30.21 -8.01
CA THR A 459 11.72 -29.43 -7.16
C THR A 459 11.24 -28.13 -7.83
N LEU A 460 12.06 -27.57 -8.73
CA LEU A 460 11.77 -26.42 -9.60
C LEU A 460 10.94 -26.86 -10.82
N ALA A 461 11.35 -27.96 -11.46
CA ALA A 461 10.66 -28.53 -12.61
C ALA A 461 9.29 -29.12 -12.25
N SER A 462 9.03 -29.41 -10.97
CA SER A 462 7.74 -29.94 -10.48
C SER A 462 6.84 -28.89 -9.83
N ASP A 463 7.28 -27.65 -9.64
CA ASP A 463 6.44 -26.61 -9.05
C ASP A 463 5.49 -26.03 -10.10
N ASP A 464 4.19 -26.33 -9.98
CA ASP A 464 3.20 -25.95 -10.99
C ASP A 464 3.13 -24.44 -11.24
N ALA A 465 3.40 -23.59 -10.24
CA ALA A 465 3.43 -22.13 -10.41
C ALA A 465 4.63 -21.67 -11.25
N LEU A 466 5.77 -22.36 -11.13
CA LEU A 466 6.97 -22.12 -11.92
C LEU A 466 6.90 -22.80 -13.29
N LYS A 467 6.41 -24.04 -13.41
CA LYS A 467 6.14 -24.69 -14.72
C LYS A 467 5.32 -23.79 -15.65
N VAL A 468 4.36 -23.10 -15.07
CA VAL A 468 3.47 -22.12 -15.70
C VAL A 468 4.23 -20.87 -16.21
N LEU A 469 5.26 -20.43 -15.50
CA LEU A 469 6.10 -19.27 -15.85
C LEU A 469 7.27 -19.64 -16.77
N ILE A 470 7.97 -20.73 -16.47
CA ILE A 470 9.16 -21.19 -17.19
C ILE A 470 8.75 -21.98 -18.45
N GLY A 471 7.52 -22.50 -18.53
CA GLY A 471 7.00 -23.25 -19.67
C GLY A 471 7.72 -24.59 -19.87
N ASN A 472 8.02 -24.93 -21.12
CA ASN A 472 8.84 -26.11 -21.49
C ASN A 472 10.34 -25.87 -21.27
N ALA A 473 10.70 -25.30 -20.13
CA ALA A 473 12.06 -24.89 -19.87
C ALA A 473 13.01 -26.08 -19.89
N THR A 474 14.13 -25.93 -20.58
CA THR A 474 15.16 -26.96 -20.56
C THR A 474 15.80 -27.02 -19.17
N LYS A 475 16.34 -28.18 -18.79
CA LYS A 475 17.09 -28.36 -17.55
C LYS A 475 18.23 -27.32 -17.42
N GLN A 476 18.81 -26.93 -18.55
CA GLN A 476 19.87 -25.93 -18.65
C GLN A 476 19.37 -24.53 -18.31
N GLU A 477 18.17 -24.14 -18.76
CA GLU A 477 17.58 -22.83 -18.44
C GLU A 477 17.26 -22.70 -16.95
N ILE A 478 16.75 -23.78 -16.32
CA ILE A 478 16.49 -23.81 -14.87
C ILE A 478 17.78 -23.66 -14.08
N LEU A 479 18.84 -24.37 -14.50
CA LEU A 479 20.17 -24.24 -13.91
C LEU A 479 20.70 -22.81 -14.05
N LEU A 480 20.48 -22.19 -15.20
CA LEU A 480 21.01 -20.86 -15.48
C LEU A 480 20.25 -19.77 -14.72
N LEU A 481 18.93 -19.90 -14.56
CA LEU A 481 18.15 -19.08 -13.62
C LEU A 481 18.65 -19.22 -12.19
N ARG A 482 19.02 -20.44 -11.76
CA ARG A 482 19.63 -20.65 -10.45
C ARG A 482 20.99 -19.97 -10.34
N HIS A 483 21.81 -20.01 -11.40
CA HIS A 483 23.10 -19.33 -11.43
C HIS A 483 22.96 -17.81 -11.41
N LEU A 484 21.95 -17.24 -12.05
CA LEU A 484 21.69 -15.80 -11.97
C LEU A 484 21.09 -15.34 -10.65
N HIS A 485 20.63 -16.27 -9.81
CA HIS A 485 20.35 -15.97 -8.41
C HIS A 485 21.56 -16.17 -7.49
N ASN A 486 22.72 -16.59 -8.02
CA ASN A 486 23.98 -16.47 -7.29
C ASN A 486 24.36 -14.97 -7.27
N PRO A 487 24.53 -14.35 -6.09
CA PRO A 487 24.85 -12.93 -5.99
C PRO A 487 26.08 -12.50 -6.77
N GLU A 488 27.11 -13.34 -6.88
CA GLU A 488 28.35 -13.02 -7.61
C GLU A 488 28.11 -12.94 -9.11
N ILE A 489 27.47 -13.97 -9.69
CA ILE A 489 27.15 -13.99 -11.12
C ILE A 489 26.15 -12.88 -11.47
N LEU A 490 25.16 -12.66 -10.60
CA LEU A 490 24.20 -11.58 -10.75
C LEU A 490 24.92 -10.22 -10.78
N PHE A 491 25.81 -9.98 -9.82
CA PHE A 491 26.61 -8.76 -9.76
C PHE A 491 27.42 -8.54 -11.04
N ASP A 492 28.15 -9.56 -11.51
CA ASP A 492 28.95 -9.47 -12.73
C ASP A 492 28.07 -9.13 -13.95
N VAL A 493 26.92 -9.78 -14.09
CA VAL A 493 25.99 -9.51 -15.21
C VAL A 493 25.38 -8.12 -15.09
N GLN A 494 25.01 -7.67 -13.89
CA GLN A 494 24.50 -6.32 -13.64
C GLN A 494 25.55 -5.25 -13.91
N GLU A 495 26.83 -5.52 -13.60
CA GLU A 495 27.94 -4.63 -13.90
C GLU A 495 28.17 -4.51 -15.42
N ILE A 496 28.18 -5.64 -16.14
CA ILE A 496 28.37 -5.66 -17.60
C ILE A 496 27.21 -4.96 -18.33
N LEU A 497 25.98 -5.17 -17.86
CA LEU A 497 24.78 -4.66 -18.52
C LEU A 497 24.33 -3.29 -17.99
N HIS A 498 24.93 -2.79 -16.92
CA HIS A 498 24.56 -1.55 -16.23
C HIS A 498 23.07 -1.49 -15.83
N VAL A 499 22.48 -2.62 -15.43
CA VAL A 499 21.06 -2.74 -15.07
C VAL A 499 20.83 -3.52 -13.78
N ALA A 500 19.82 -3.12 -13.00
CA ALA A 500 19.45 -3.78 -11.77
C ALA A 500 18.49 -4.97 -12.01
N ILE A 501 19.02 -6.10 -12.51
CA ILE A 501 18.24 -7.32 -12.80
C ILE A 501 17.35 -7.77 -11.64
N GLY A 502 17.82 -7.68 -10.39
CA GLY A 502 17.06 -8.10 -9.21
C GLY A 502 15.73 -7.37 -8.99
N ASN A 503 15.54 -6.17 -9.57
CA ASN A 503 14.30 -5.40 -9.43
C ASN A 503 13.25 -5.78 -10.49
N MET A 504 13.60 -6.60 -11.48
CA MET A 504 12.66 -7.00 -12.52
C MET A 504 11.61 -8.00 -12.01
N PRO A 505 10.36 -7.93 -12.50
CA PRO A 505 9.40 -9.01 -12.31
C PRO A 505 9.96 -10.35 -12.82
N ILE A 506 9.78 -11.44 -12.07
CA ILE A 506 10.33 -12.75 -12.43
C ILE A 506 9.87 -13.25 -13.81
N VAL A 507 8.67 -12.84 -14.24
CA VAL A 507 8.11 -13.15 -15.55
C VAL A 507 8.93 -12.54 -16.70
N VAL A 508 9.64 -11.43 -16.45
CA VAL A 508 10.55 -10.74 -17.38
C VAL A 508 11.96 -11.32 -17.28
N GLN A 509 12.40 -11.63 -16.05
CA GLN A 509 13.72 -12.21 -15.82
C GLN A 509 13.90 -13.48 -16.65
N ILE A 510 12.92 -14.40 -16.67
CA ILE A 510 13.07 -15.68 -17.38
C ILE A 510 13.37 -15.50 -18.89
N PRO A 511 12.54 -14.78 -19.68
CA PRO A 511 12.84 -14.50 -21.09
C PRO A 511 14.15 -13.73 -21.30
N PHE A 512 14.45 -12.76 -20.45
CA PHE A 512 15.69 -11.99 -20.55
C PHE A 512 16.92 -12.87 -20.35
N VAL A 513 16.90 -13.71 -19.31
CA VAL A 513 17.94 -14.69 -19.03
C VAL A 513 18.13 -15.64 -20.20
N ARG A 514 17.04 -16.20 -20.75
CA ARG A 514 17.09 -17.05 -21.94
C ARG A 514 17.81 -16.36 -23.09
N TYR A 515 17.49 -15.10 -23.34
CA TYR A 515 18.19 -14.31 -24.34
C TYR A 515 19.69 -14.22 -24.03
N LEU A 516 20.08 -13.80 -22.81
CA LEU A 516 21.49 -13.67 -22.41
C LEU A 516 22.30 -14.96 -22.61
N THR A 517 21.69 -16.15 -22.45
CA THR A 517 22.40 -17.43 -22.64
C THR A 517 22.85 -17.71 -24.06
N GLN A 518 22.24 -17.04 -25.04
CA GLN A 518 22.52 -17.25 -26.45
C GLN A 518 23.52 -16.22 -26.99
N GLN A 519 23.87 -15.23 -26.18
CA GLN A 519 24.72 -14.12 -26.58
C GLN A 519 26.19 -14.40 -26.26
N SER A 520 27.06 -14.02 -27.19
CA SER A 520 28.50 -13.92 -26.98
C SER A 520 28.85 -12.73 -26.07
N MET A 521 30.06 -12.73 -25.49
CA MET A 521 30.53 -11.59 -24.69
C MET A 521 30.53 -10.27 -25.46
N SER A 522 30.80 -10.29 -26.77
CA SER A 522 30.70 -9.09 -27.62
C SER A 522 29.27 -8.56 -27.73
N GLU A 523 28.30 -9.45 -27.88
CA GLU A 523 26.87 -9.09 -27.95
C GLU A 523 26.36 -8.60 -26.59
N LEU A 524 26.77 -9.22 -25.49
CA LEU A 524 26.49 -8.74 -24.13
C LEU A 524 27.08 -7.34 -23.88
N THR A 525 28.30 -7.08 -24.38
CA THR A 525 28.89 -5.74 -24.30
C THR A 525 28.11 -4.72 -25.14
N SER A 526 27.60 -5.13 -26.32
CA SER A 526 26.74 -4.27 -27.15
C SER A 526 25.42 -3.95 -26.44
N LEU A 527 24.82 -4.97 -25.81
CA LEU A 527 23.63 -4.81 -24.99
C LEU A 527 23.88 -3.88 -23.79
N GLY A 528 25.02 -4.01 -23.11
CA GLY A 528 25.42 -3.09 -22.03
C GLY A 528 25.50 -1.64 -22.51
N LYS A 529 26.11 -1.40 -23.67
CA LYS A 529 26.13 -0.07 -24.31
C LYS A 529 24.74 0.42 -24.71
N ALA A 530 23.85 -0.49 -25.11
CA ALA A 530 22.46 -0.17 -25.40
C ALA A 530 21.74 0.33 -24.14
N PHE A 531 21.94 -0.32 -22.99
CA PHE A 531 21.44 0.16 -21.69
C PHE A 531 22.09 1.47 -21.24
N GLU A 532 23.39 1.67 -21.44
CA GLU A 532 24.06 2.94 -21.10
C GLU A 532 23.52 4.16 -21.88
N LYS A 533 23.01 3.95 -23.10
CA LYS A 533 22.34 5.02 -23.86
C LYS A 533 21.09 5.51 -23.14
N LEU A 534 20.42 4.66 -22.39
CA LEU A 534 19.20 4.97 -21.64
C LEU A 534 19.53 5.41 -20.19
N ASN A 535 18.65 6.18 -19.58
CA ASN A 535 18.77 6.55 -18.16
C ASN A 535 18.41 5.35 -17.26
N ALA A 536 18.82 5.35 -15.99
CA ALA A 536 18.54 4.24 -15.08
C ALA A 536 17.03 3.88 -14.97
N ASN A 537 16.14 4.87 -14.98
CA ASN A 537 14.68 4.65 -14.96
C ASN A 537 14.12 4.17 -16.30
N GLU A 538 14.83 4.45 -17.40
CA GLU A 538 14.45 4.10 -18.77
C GLU A 538 14.79 2.62 -19.07
N ASN A 539 15.79 2.08 -18.36
CA ASN A 539 16.18 0.69 -18.45
C ASN A 539 15.05 -0.27 -18.07
N ASP A 540 14.13 0.10 -17.18
CA ASP A 540 13.01 -0.76 -16.79
C ASP A 540 12.09 -1.04 -17.97
N SER A 541 11.76 -0.03 -18.78
CA SER A 541 10.91 -0.19 -19.97
C SER A 541 11.59 -1.05 -21.04
N LEU A 542 12.89 -0.83 -21.26
CA LEU A 542 13.69 -1.68 -22.16
C LEU A 542 13.75 -3.13 -21.65
N LEU A 543 13.98 -3.34 -20.36
CA LEU A 543 13.99 -4.67 -19.76
C LEU A 543 12.65 -5.38 -19.90
N MET A 544 11.54 -4.67 -19.66
CA MET A 544 10.18 -5.19 -19.87
C MET A 544 9.95 -5.63 -21.32
N SER A 545 10.64 -5.01 -22.29
CA SER A 545 10.53 -5.41 -23.69
C SER A 545 11.04 -6.83 -23.96
N PHE A 546 11.98 -7.34 -23.17
CA PHE A 546 12.47 -8.72 -23.28
C PHE A 546 11.43 -9.79 -22.95
N LEU A 547 10.25 -9.44 -22.44
CA LEU A 547 9.10 -10.36 -22.45
C LEU A 547 8.73 -10.85 -23.85
N ALA A 548 9.08 -10.10 -24.90
CA ALA A 548 8.94 -10.55 -26.28
C ALA A 548 9.72 -11.86 -26.54
N CYS A 549 10.81 -12.09 -25.81
CA CYS A 549 11.64 -13.31 -25.89
C CYS A 549 10.92 -14.56 -25.38
N ARG A 550 9.74 -14.41 -24.77
CA ARG A 550 8.91 -15.55 -24.36
C ARG A 550 8.37 -16.33 -25.55
N GLU A 551 8.08 -15.65 -26.66
CA GLU A 551 7.53 -16.27 -27.87
C GLU A 551 8.64 -16.76 -28.80
N ASP A 552 9.65 -15.90 -29.00
CA ASP A 552 10.82 -16.20 -29.80
C ASP A 552 12.02 -15.48 -29.21
N VAL A 553 13.09 -16.20 -28.86
CA VAL A 553 14.31 -15.62 -28.29
C VAL A 553 14.97 -14.63 -29.27
N GLY A 554 14.76 -14.81 -30.59
CA GLY A 554 15.23 -13.86 -31.61
C GLY A 554 14.63 -12.46 -31.49
N ASN A 555 13.55 -12.30 -30.72
CA ASN A 555 12.99 -10.97 -30.43
C ASN A 555 13.94 -10.08 -29.62
N GLY A 556 14.86 -10.68 -28.85
CA GLY A 556 15.87 -9.93 -28.13
C GLY A 556 16.85 -9.22 -29.08
N ASP A 557 17.21 -9.85 -30.20
CA ASP A 557 18.07 -9.22 -31.21
C ASP A 557 17.39 -8.00 -31.82
N LEU A 558 16.08 -8.09 -32.08
CA LEU A 558 15.29 -6.96 -32.58
C LEU A 558 15.24 -5.81 -31.58
N ILE A 559 15.06 -6.12 -30.29
CA ILE A 559 15.08 -5.11 -29.22
C ILE A 559 16.43 -4.39 -29.20
N VAL A 560 17.54 -5.12 -29.24
CA VAL A 560 18.89 -4.54 -29.28
C VAL A 560 19.10 -3.69 -30.53
N GLN A 561 18.71 -4.20 -31.71
CA GLN A 561 18.78 -3.44 -32.97
C GLN A 561 18.00 -2.13 -32.90
N LEU A 562 16.81 -2.12 -32.29
CA LEU A 562 16.01 -0.90 -32.12
C LEU A 562 16.74 0.13 -31.25
N VAL A 563 17.35 -0.27 -30.12
CA VAL A 563 18.13 0.64 -29.27
C VAL A 563 19.40 1.15 -29.97
N GLU A 564 20.02 0.29 -30.79
CA GLU A 564 21.25 0.64 -31.50
C GLU A 564 21.02 1.62 -32.65
N ASN A 565 19.96 1.40 -33.43
CA ASN A 565 19.67 2.11 -34.67
C ASN A 565 18.81 3.36 -34.52
N LEU A 566 18.15 3.53 -33.37
CA LEU A 566 17.30 4.69 -33.10
C LEU A 566 17.98 5.71 -32.17
N PRO A 567 17.65 6.99 -32.32
CA PRO A 567 17.90 8.00 -31.30
C PRO A 567 17.30 7.59 -29.95
N LYS A 568 17.97 7.99 -28.85
CA LYS A 568 17.59 7.67 -27.46
C LYS A 568 16.12 7.97 -27.20
N ASP A 569 15.68 9.18 -27.52
CA ASP A 569 14.31 9.65 -27.34
C ASP A 569 13.28 8.78 -28.09
N GLN A 570 13.59 8.37 -29.32
CA GLN A 570 12.69 7.52 -30.11
C GLN A 570 12.62 6.11 -29.52
N SER A 571 13.78 5.50 -29.24
CA SER A 571 13.84 4.17 -28.64
C SER A 571 13.06 4.12 -27.32
N GLN A 572 13.18 5.17 -26.50
CA GLN A 572 12.50 5.26 -25.22
C GLN A 572 10.99 5.24 -25.36
N VAL A 573 10.43 6.05 -26.26
CA VAL A 573 8.97 6.11 -26.46
C VAL A 573 8.42 4.73 -26.88
N ILE A 574 9.13 3.99 -27.73
CA ILE A 574 8.72 2.65 -28.14
C ILE A 574 8.70 1.68 -26.97
N PHE A 575 9.77 1.64 -26.18
CA PHE A 575 9.87 0.72 -25.04
C PHE A 575 8.92 1.09 -23.91
N ASP A 576 8.69 2.38 -23.65
CA ASP A 576 7.67 2.83 -22.70
C ASP A 576 6.27 2.37 -23.14
N THR A 577 5.96 2.53 -24.43
CA THR A 577 4.66 2.12 -24.96
C THR A 577 4.50 0.59 -24.92
N TYR A 578 5.56 -0.16 -25.22
CA TYR A 578 5.57 -1.62 -25.09
C TYR A 578 5.42 -2.07 -23.63
N ALA A 579 6.15 -1.46 -22.70
CA ALA A 579 6.07 -1.77 -21.27
C ALA A 579 4.66 -1.48 -20.72
N ALA A 580 4.01 -0.41 -21.18
CA ALA A 580 2.62 -0.11 -20.85
C ALA A 580 1.67 -1.23 -21.33
N LEU A 581 1.86 -1.76 -22.54
CA LEU A 581 1.08 -2.89 -23.07
C LEU A 581 1.25 -4.17 -22.25
N VAL A 582 2.49 -4.51 -21.90
CA VAL A 582 2.79 -5.64 -21.01
C VAL A 582 2.08 -5.48 -19.67
N LYS A 583 2.13 -4.27 -19.09
CA LYS A 583 1.49 -3.97 -17.83
C LYS A 583 -0.02 -4.13 -17.94
N GLU A 584 -0.63 -3.69 -19.04
CA GLU A 584 -2.05 -3.91 -19.29
C GLU A 584 -2.41 -5.38 -19.50
N ALA A 585 -1.56 -6.16 -20.17
CA ALA A 585 -1.73 -7.61 -20.27
C ALA A 585 -1.69 -8.28 -18.89
N SER A 586 -0.76 -7.88 -18.01
CA SER A 586 -0.67 -8.37 -16.63
C SER A 586 -1.88 -7.96 -15.79
N ASN A 587 -2.33 -6.70 -15.91
CA ASN A 587 -3.54 -6.22 -15.25
C ASN A 587 -4.79 -6.99 -15.72
N THR A 588 -4.84 -7.32 -17.01
CA THR A 588 -5.88 -8.14 -17.61
C THR A 588 -5.85 -9.56 -17.08
N GLU A 589 -4.67 -10.19 -16.99
CA GLU A 589 -4.49 -11.51 -16.38
C GLU A 589 -5.01 -11.52 -14.94
N GLN A 590 -4.56 -10.57 -14.12
CA GLN A 590 -4.95 -10.47 -12.72
C GLN A 590 -6.47 -10.27 -12.56
N PHE A 591 -7.03 -9.37 -13.36
CA PHE A 591 -8.47 -9.11 -13.35
C PHE A 591 -9.28 -10.36 -13.73
N LEU A 592 -8.92 -11.02 -14.82
CA LEU A 592 -9.62 -12.23 -15.29
C LEU A 592 -9.49 -13.34 -14.24
N ARG A 593 -8.30 -13.49 -13.64
CA ARG A 593 -8.08 -14.43 -12.54
C ARG A 593 -9.00 -14.13 -11.36
N ASP A 594 -9.14 -12.87 -10.96
CA ASP A 594 -9.96 -12.48 -9.82
C ASP A 594 -11.46 -12.63 -10.07
N GLN A 595 -11.94 -12.36 -11.28
CA GLN A 595 -13.37 -12.48 -11.61
C GLN A 595 -13.81 -13.89 -12.00
N PHE A 596 -12.91 -14.70 -12.54
CA PHE A 596 -13.21 -16.04 -13.05
C PHE A 596 -12.51 -17.15 -12.25
N ARG A 597 -12.16 -16.91 -10.97
CA ARG A 597 -11.38 -17.86 -10.13
C ARG A 597 -11.84 -19.32 -10.20
N ASN A 598 -13.15 -19.54 -10.29
CA ASN A 598 -13.75 -20.88 -10.31
C ASN A 598 -14.16 -21.34 -11.72
N ASP A 599 -14.18 -20.43 -12.70
CA ASP A 599 -14.76 -20.64 -14.03
C ASP A 599 -13.67 -20.70 -15.13
N ALA A 600 -12.42 -20.43 -14.79
CA ALA A 600 -11.29 -20.39 -15.70
C ALA A 600 -10.07 -21.09 -15.10
N THR A 601 -9.41 -21.89 -15.92
CA THR A 601 -8.08 -22.40 -15.58
C THR A 601 -7.03 -21.26 -15.67
N PRO A 602 -5.94 -21.32 -14.88
CA PRO A 602 -4.86 -20.34 -14.98
C PRO A 602 -4.27 -20.21 -16.40
N ASP A 603 -4.32 -21.28 -17.19
CA ASP A 603 -3.78 -21.29 -18.56
C ASP A 603 -4.72 -20.60 -19.57
N GLU A 604 -6.05 -20.73 -19.41
CA GLU A 604 -7.02 -19.97 -20.20
C GLU A 604 -6.89 -18.47 -19.94
N VAL A 605 -6.80 -18.06 -18.67
CA VAL A 605 -6.60 -16.66 -18.29
C VAL A 605 -5.30 -16.12 -18.90
N ARG A 606 -4.21 -16.90 -18.80
CA ARG A 606 -2.92 -16.49 -19.37
C ARG A 606 -2.94 -16.48 -20.89
N ALA A 607 -3.68 -17.38 -21.55
CA ALA A 607 -3.79 -17.38 -23.01
C ALA A 607 -4.36 -16.04 -23.52
N ILE A 608 -5.32 -15.45 -22.82
CA ILE A 608 -5.87 -14.13 -23.18
C ILE A 608 -4.85 -13.02 -22.94
N ALA A 609 -4.17 -13.00 -21.79
CA ALA A 609 -3.11 -12.03 -21.52
C ALA A 609 -1.96 -12.13 -22.54
N ASN A 610 -1.56 -13.36 -22.89
CA ASN A 610 -0.52 -13.63 -23.88
C ASN A 610 -0.90 -13.14 -25.28
N ARG A 611 -2.19 -13.11 -25.66
CA ARG A 611 -2.59 -12.52 -26.95
C ARG A 611 -2.26 -11.02 -27.04
N PHE A 612 -2.31 -10.29 -25.93
CA PHE A 612 -1.90 -8.88 -25.91
C PHE A 612 -0.39 -8.73 -26.12
N VAL A 613 0.41 -9.54 -25.42
CA VAL A 613 1.87 -9.59 -25.58
C VAL A 613 2.24 -10.01 -27.01
N HIS A 614 1.58 -11.04 -27.55
CA HIS A 614 1.78 -11.50 -28.92
C HIS A 614 1.55 -10.39 -29.96
N ASN A 615 0.44 -9.67 -29.83
CA ASN A 615 0.13 -8.57 -30.73
C ASN A 615 1.15 -7.44 -30.62
N ALA A 616 1.65 -7.15 -29.41
CA ALA A 616 2.73 -6.19 -29.20
C ALA A 616 4.03 -6.65 -29.88
N ASN A 617 4.38 -7.94 -29.79
CA ASN A 617 5.54 -8.53 -30.47
C ASN A 617 5.44 -8.42 -31.98
N LEU A 618 4.28 -8.74 -32.56
CA LEU A 618 4.04 -8.61 -34.00
C LEU A 618 4.25 -7.16 -34.48
N LEU A 619 3.90 -6.17 -33.66
CA LEU A 619 4.17 -4.77 -33.96
C LEU A 619 5.67 -4.43 -33.89
N LEU A 620 6.37 -4.90 -32.87
CA LEU A 620 7.83 -4.75 -32.78
C LEU A 620 8.54 -5.36 -33.99
N HIS A 621 8.15 -6.56 -34.44
CA HIS A 621 8.69 -7.17 -35.65
C HIS A 621 8.44 -6.35 -36.92
N ARG A 622 7.19 -5.92 -37.13
CA ARG A 622 6.83 -5.08 -38.27
C ARG A 622 7.60 -3.76 -38.26
N PHE A 623 7.95 -3.28 -37.08
CA PHE A 623 8.74 -2.08 -36.95
C PHE A 623 10.21 -2.28 -37.28
N ALA A 624 10.86 -3.26 -36.64
CA ALA A 624 12.27 -3.53 -36.82
C ALA A 624 12.58 -3.78 -38.31
N SER A 625 11.75 -4.59 -38.98
CA SER A 625 11.85 -4.84 -40.43
C SER A 625 11.69 -3.58 -41.30
N ARG A 626 10.93 -2.57 -40.87
CA ARG A 626 10.80 -1.28 -41.58
C ARG A 626 12.00 -0.37 -41.32
N ILE A 627 12.58 -0.36 -40.12
CA ILE A 627 13.72 0.51 -39.79
C ILE A 627 14.96 0.16 -40.62
N ASP A 628 15.23 -1.12 -40.81
CA ASP A 628 16.44 -1.59 -41.51
C ASP A 628 16.50 -1.07 -42.96
N SER A 629 15.34 -0.84 -43.57
CA SER A 629 15.22 -0.37 -44.96
C SER A 629 14.91 1.13 -45.08
N ALA A 630 14.60 1.82 -43.99
CA ALA A 630 14.12 3.20 -44.01
C ALA A 630 15.26 4.24 -43.93
N SER A 631 15.11 5.32 -44.71
CA SER A 631 15.93 6.53 -44.58
C SER A 631 15.71 7.21 -43.22
N PRO A 632 16.63 8.06 -42.72
CA PRO A 632 16.48 8.70 -41.41
C PRO A 632 15.16 9.48 -41.21
N SER A 633 14.64 10.13 -42.26
CA SER A 633 13.37 10.84 -42.22
C SER A 633 12.15 9.90 -42.21
N GLU A 634 12.23 8.76 -42.90
CA GLU A 634 11.21 7.71 -42.86
C GLU A 634 11.20 6.99 -41.51
N ARG A 635 12.36 6.79 -40.87
CA ARG A 635 12.45 6.20 -39.53
C ARG A 635 11.64 6.98 -38.51
N HIS A 636 11.76 8.31 -38.49
CA HIS A 636 10.99 9.14 -37.55
C HIS A 636 9.47 9.00 -37.77
N ARG A 637 9.00 9.00 -39.03
CA ARG A 637 7.57 8.77 -39.33
C ARG A 637 7.11 7.37 -38.93
N ASN A 638 7.98 6.36 -39.12
CA ASN A 638 7.68 4.98 -38.73
C ASN A 638 7.57 4.86 -37.20
N VAL A 639 8.40 5.58 -36.43
CA VAL A 639 8.30 5.63 -34.96
C VAL A 639 6.93 6.17 -34.55
N ASP A 640 6.52 7.33 -35.09
CA ASP A 640 5.23 7.94 -34.76
C ASP A 640 4.04 7.03 -35.13
N GLU A 641 4.10 6.38 -36.30
CA GLU A 641 3.08 5.43 -36.75
C GLU A 641 2.96 4.27 -35.76
N ILE A 642 4.07 3.77 -35.24
CA ILE A 642 4.06 2.60 -34.35
C ILE A 642 3.73 2.94 -32.93
N CYS A 643 4.14 4.09 -32.42
CA CYS A 643 3.64 4.59 -31.14
C CYS A 643 2.12 4.71 -31.22
N THR A 644 1.60 5.30 -32.30
CA THR A 644 0.15 5.37 -32.56
C THR A 644 -0.50 3.99 -32.63
N LEU A 645 0.14 3.00 -33.27
CA LEU A 645 -0.40 1.64 -33.33
C LEU A 645 -0.38 0.97 -31.95
N LEU A 646 0.72 1.03 -31.21
CA LEU A 646 0.85 0.45 -29.88
C LEU A 646 -0.13 1.08 -28.88
N GLU A 647 -0.32 2.41 -28.92
CA GLU A 647 -1.33 3.13 -28.15
C GLU A 647 -2.75 2.63 -28.49
N ARG A 648 -3.06 2.44 -29.79
CA ARG A 648 -4.34 1.84 -30.20
C ARG A 648 -4.54 0.45 -29.64
N TYR A 649 -3.49 -0.37 -29.55
CA TYR A 649 -3.57 -1.69 -28.90
C TYR A 649 -3.77 -1.60 -27.40
N SER A 650 -3.16 -0.61 -26.73
CA SER A 650 -3.33 -0.40 -25.29
C SER A 650 -4.77 -0.01 -24.98
N VAL A 651 -5.30 0.95 -25.74
CA VAL A 651 -6.71 1.34 -25.67
C VAL A 651 -7.62 0.15 -25.98
N LYS A 652 -7.31 -0.65 -27.01
CA LYS A 652 -8.05 -1.88 -27.33
C LYS A 652 -8.08 -2.85 -26.14
N GLY A 653 -6.96 -3.06 -25.47
CA GLY A 653 -6.88 -3.91 -24.28
C GLY A 653 -7.74 -3.41 -23.13
N GLN A 654 -7.65 -2.11 -22.82
CA GLN A 654 -8.48 -1.51 -21.79
C GLN A 654 -9.97 -1.59 -22.13
N VAL A 655 -10.35 -1.35 -23.39
CA VAL A 655 -11.73 -1.43 -23.85
C VAL A 655 -12.28 -2.85 -23.72
N LEU A 656 -11.50 -3.84 -24.15
CA LEU A 656 -11.83 -5.25 -24.01
C LEU A 656 -11.99 -5.65 -22.54
N LEU A 657 -11.07 -5.22 -21.67
CA LEU A 657 -11.13 -5.50 -20.25
C LEU A 657 -12.43 -4.97 -19.62
N GLN A 658 -12.81 -3.74 -19.95
CA GLN A 658 -14.06 -3.15 -19.48
C GLN A 658 -15.28 -3.88 -20.02
N ALA A 659 -15.26 -4.28 -21.30
CA ALA A 659 -16.32 -5.10 -21.89
C ALA A 659 -16.42 -6.48 -21.20
N TYR A 660 -15.32 -7.10 -20.81
CA TYR A 660 -15.32 -8.36 -20.06
C TYR A 660 -15.89 -8.22 -18.66
N ARG A 661 -15.42 -7.22 -17.88
CA ARG A 661 -16.00 -6.96 -16.54
C ARG A 661 -17.49 -6.89 -16.65
N LEU A 662 -17.91 -6.19 -17.69
CA LEU A 662 -19.27 -5.87 -17.84
C LEU A 662 -20.16 -7.07 -18.21
N LEU A 663 -19.77 -7.79 -19.25
CA LEU A 663 -20.56 -8.94 -19.70
C LEU A 663 -20.63 -10.01 -18.59
N LYS A 664 -19.60 -10.09 -17.72
CA LYS A 664 -19.62 -10.92 -16.51
C LYS A 664 -20.61 -10.39 -15.45
N GLU A 665 -20.61 -9.09 -15.15
CA GLU A 665 -21.55 -8.47 -14.20
C GLU A 665 -23.02 -8.69 -14.60
N GLN A 666 -23.31 -8.75 -15.90
CA GLN A 666 -24.64 -9.02 -16.43
C GLN A 666 -24.96 -10.51 -16.65
N GLN A 667 -24.05 -11.41 -16.27
CA GLN A 667 -24.19 -12.86 -16.50
C GLN A 667 -24.37 -13.24 -17.98
N GLN A 668 -23.92 -12.38 -18.90
CA GLN A 668 -23.88 -12.65 -20.35
C GLN A 668 -22.66 -13.47 -20.75
N ILE A 669 -21.59 -13.36 -19.95
CA ILE A 669 -20.45 -14.28 -19.98
C ILE A 669 -20.47 -15.06 -18.66
N THR A 670 -20.72 -16.36 -18.77
CA THR A 670 -20.71 -17.27 -17.64
C THR A 670 -19.37 -17.99 -17.51
N ASP A 671 -18.75 -18.32 -18.64
CA ASP A 671 -17.48 -19.05 -18.70
C ASP A 671 -16.36 -18.26 -19.41
N MET A 672 -15.11 -18.71 -19.22
CA MET A 672 -13.94 -18.06 -19.81
C MET A 672 -13.84 -18.23 -21.33
N SER A 673 -14.43 -19.29 -21.89
CA SER A 673 -14.39 -19.54 -23.32
C SER A 673 -15.19 -18.47 -24.10
N GLU A 674 -16.27 -17.94 -23.52
CA GLU A 674 -17.07 -16.87 -24.14
C GLU A 674 -16.31 -15.53 -24.21
N VAL A 675 -15.29 -15.33 -23.36
CA VAL A 675 -14.41 -14.15 -23.37
C VAL A 675 -13.70 -14.01 -24.72
N THR A 676 -13.37 -15.11 -25.40
CA THR A 676 -12.76 -15.05 -26.74
C THR A 676 -13.67 -14.44 -27.80
N GLY A 677 -14.98 -14.35 -27.54
CA GLY A 677 -15.94 -13.76 -28.47
C GLY A 677 -16.01 -12.23 -28.43
N VAL A 678 -15.39 -11.55 -27.46
CA VAL A 678 -15.41 -10.07 -27.45
C VAL A 678 -14.26 -9.52 -28.28
N GLU A 679 -14.61 -8.69 -29.25
CA GLU A 679 -13.65 -8.04 -30.13
C GLU A 679 -13.83 -6.53 -30.10
N TYR A 680 -12.71 -5.80 -30.12
CA TYR A 680 -12.70 -4.36 -30.32
C TYR A 680 -11.92 -4.03 -31.58
N GLU A 681 -12.50 -3.17 -32.41
CA GLU A 681 -11.94 -2.81 -33.70
C GLU A 681 -12.08 -1.31 -33.95
N VAL A 682 -11.12 -0.81 -34.72
CA VAL A 682 -11.09 0.56 -35.23
C VAL A 682 -11.11 0.46 -36.75
N ILE A 683 -12.26 0.77 -37.34
CA ILE A 683 -12.52 0.57 -38.77
C ILE A 683 -12.54 1.93 -39.45
N GLU A 684 -11.66 2.16 -40.42
CA GLU A 684 -11.75 3.35 -41.26
C GLU A 684 -13.06 3.34 -42.06
N GLY A 685 -13.74 4.47 -42.13
CA GLY A 685 -15.04 4.60 -42.78
C GLY A 685 -15.02 4.15 -44.24
N ARG A 686 -13.93 4.42 -44.96
CA ARG A 686 -13.72 3.97 -46.35
C ARG A 686 -13.67 2.45 -46.50
N ASN A 687 -13.15 1.73 -45.50
CA ASN A 687 -13.08 0.27 -45.51
C ASN A 687 -14.45 -0.30 -45.18
N LEU A 688 -15.16 0.31 -44.22
CA LEU A 688 -16.50 -0.10 -43.84
C LEU A 688 -17.53 0.13 -44.95
N VAL A 689 -17.38 1.18 -45.77
CA VAL A 689 -18.23 1.39 -46.96
C VAL A 689 -18.02 0.30 -48.02
N ARG A 690 -16.85 -0.35 -48.06
CA ARG A 690 -16.55 -1.47 -48.96
C ARG A 690 -17.02 -2.82 -48.43
N ASP A 691 -17.49 -2.87 -47.19
CA ASP A 691 -18.03 -4.05 -46.53
C ASP A 691 -19.52 -3.81 -46.18
N PRO A 692 -20.44 -4.09 -47.14
CA PRO A 692 -21.86 -3.83 -46.95
C PRO A 692 -22.45 -4.62 -45.78
N GLU A 693 -21.92 -5.81 -45.48
CA GLU A 693 -22.42 -6.68 -44.42
C GLU A 693 -22.07 -6.09 -43.05
N ALA A 694 -20.81 -5.73 -42.82
CA ALA A 694 -20.40 -5.08 -41.58
C ALA A 694 -21.09 -3.72 -41.38
N LEU A 695 -21.27 -2.94 -42.46
CA LEU A 695 -22.00 -1.68 -42.41
C LEU A 695 -23.47 -1.87 -42.03
N GLU A 696 -24.13 -2.88 -42.59
CA GLU A 696 -25.52 -3.18 -42.30
C GLU A 696 -25.71 -3.69 -40.87
N ALA A 697 -24.76 -4.45 -40.32
CA ALA A 697 -24.77 -4.87 -38.92
C ALA A 697 -24.77 -3.67 -37.95
N LEU A 698 -24.04 -2.59 -38.27
CA LEU A 698 -24.06 -1.35 -37.48
C LEU A 698 -25.40 -0.61 -37.62
N CYS A 699 -25.94 -0.55 -38.84
CA CYS A 699 -27.25 0.07 -39.10
C CYS A 699 -28.41 -0.69 -38.43
N ALA A 700 -28.32 -2.01 -38.32
CA ALA A 700 -29.29 -2.81 -37.60
C ALA A 700 -29.42 -2.38 -36.12
N LEU A 701 -28.32 -1.98 -35.49
CA LEU A 701 -28.33 -1.49 -34.10
C LEU A 701 -29.08 -0.17 -33.96
N TYR A 702 -28.99 0.74 -34.95
CA TYR A 702 -29.83 1.96 -34.97
C TYR A 702 -31.31 1.61 -35.01
N ARG A 703 -31.71 0.71 -35.89
CA ARG A 703 -33.11 0.27 -36.00
C ARG A 703 -33.60 -0.43 -34.73
N LYS A 704 -32.68 -1.05 -33.98
CA LYS A 704 -32.97 -1.65 -32.67
C LYS A 704 -33.16 -0.60 -31.57
N ASN A 705 -32.40 0.50 -31.61
CA ASN A 705 -32.35 1.50 -30.53
C ASN A 705 -33.41 2.61 -30.63
N TYR A 706 -33.97 2.84 -31.82
CA TYR A 706 -34.84 3.98 -32.10
C TYR A 706 -36.16 3.55 -32.77
N PRO A 707 -37.23 4.39 -32.71
CA PRO A 707 -38.46 4.14 -33.44
C PRO A 707 -38.19 3.88 -34.94
N PRO A 708 -38.98 3.03 -35.64
CA PRO A 708 -38.62 2.54 -36.98
C PRO A 708 -38.25 3.62 -38.00
N PHE A 709 -39.02 4.72 -38.05
CA PHE A 709 -38.75 5.85 -38.94
C PHE A 709 -37.45 6.58 -38.55
N THR A 710 -37.31 6.96 -37.28
CA THR A 710 -36.11 7.62 -36.75
C THR A 710 -34.86 6.76 -36.92
N GLY A 711 -34.96 5.46 -36.63
CA GLY A 711 -33.87 4.50 -36.76
C GLY A 711 -33.37 4.35 -38.20
N GLU A 712 -34.28 4.33 -39.19
CA GLU A 712 -33.89 4.29 -40.61
C GLU A 712 -33.20 5.59 -41.06
N GLU A 713 -33.73 6.75 -40.67
CA GLU A 713 -33.12 8.03 -41.05
C GLU A 713 -31.78 8.26 -40.36
N LEU A 714 -31.62 7.85 -39.10
CA LEU A 714 -30.33 7.86 -38.42
C LEU A 714 -29.33 6.90 -39.06
N ALA A 715 -29.76 5.69 -39.46
CA ALA A 715 -28.93 4.75 -40.19
C ALA A 715 -28.47 5.32 -41.55
N LYS A 716 -29.35 6.03 -42.25
CA LYS A 716 -29.01 6.72 -43.51
C LYS A 716 -28.01 7.86 -43.28
N ARG A 717 -28.24 8.72 -42.27
CA ARG A 717 -27.30 9.80 -41.89
C ARG A 717 -25.94 9.22 -41.48
N PHE A 718 -25.91 8.07 -40.81
CA PHE A 718 -24.69 7.34 -40.51
C PHE A 718 -23.96 6.87 -41.79
N LYS A 719 -24.68 6.23 -42.73
CA LYS A 719 -24.14 5.82 -44.05
C LYS A 719 -23.61 7.00 -44.87
N GLU A 720 -24.14 8.21 -44.67
CA GLU A 720 -23.62 9.44 -45.29
C GLU A 720 -22.37 9.95 -44.57
N ASN A 721 -22.40 10.03 -43.24
CA ASN A 721 -21.28 10.55 -42.46
C ASN A 721 -20.03 9.67 -42.57
N ILE A 722 -20.17 8.35 -42.66
CA ILE A 722 -19.03 7.43 -42.77
C ILE A 722 -18.26 7.57 -44.09
N LYS A 723 -18.88 8.17 -45.11
CA LYS A 723 -18.23 8.48 -46.40
C LYS A 723 -17.31 9.70 -46.31
N LYS A 724 -17.38 10.49 -45.22
CA LYS A 724 -16.48 11.63 -45.02
C LYS A 724 -15.03 11.13 -44.92
N ARG A 725 -14.12 11.93 -45.45
CA ARG A 725 -12.69 11.63 -45.44
C ARG A 725 -12.23 11.47 -43.98
N ASP A 726 -11.45 10.43 -43.72
CA ASP A 726 -10.85 10.14 -42.42
C ASP A 726 -11.86 9.87 -41.27
N ALA A 727 -13.12 9.52 -41.60
CA ALA A 727 -14.07 9.01 -40.61
C ALA A 727 -13.59 7.66 -40.05
N VAL A 728 -13.76 7.44 -38.75
CA VAL A 728 -13.33 6.22 -38.04
C VAL A 728 -14.46 5.70 -37.17
N VAL A 729 -14.76 4.40 -37.28
CA VAL A 729 -15.73 3.71 -36.43
C VAL A 729 -14.98 2.89 -35.39
N HIS A 730 -15.28 3.14 -34.12
CA HIS A 730 -14.89 2.26 -33.01
C HIS A 730 -16.03 1.27 -32.78
N ARG A 731 -15.74 -0.03 -32.86
CA ARG A 731 -16.72 -1.12 -32.77
C ARG A 731 -16.33 -2.08 -31.65
N ILE A 732 -17.29 -2.47 -30.83
CA ILE A 732 -17.21 -3.60 -29.91
C ILE A 732 -18.19 -4.65 -30.42
N SER A 733 -17.71 -5.87 -30.62
CA SER A 733 -18.52 -7.04 -31.01
C SER A 733 -18.43 -8.12 -29.94
N PHE A 734 -19.47 -8.95 -29.82
CA PHE A 734 -19.49 -10.17 -29.01
C PHE A 734 -20.06 -11.30 -29.87
N ARG A 735 -19.26 -12.34 -30.15
CA ARG A 735 -19.62 -13.48 -31.02
C ARG A 735 -20.14 -12.99 -32.38
N ASP A 736 -19.34 -12.16 -33.06
CA ASP A 736 -19.64 -11.50 -34.34
C ASP A 736 -20.84 -10.53 -34.35
N LYS A 737 -21.57 -10.41 -33.23
CA LYS A 737 -22.67 -9.45 -33.10
C LYS A 737 -22.13 -8.11 -32.58
N VAL A 738 -22.44 -7.03 -33.27
CA VAL A 738 -22.11 -5.67 -32.79
C VAL A 738 -22.88 -5.38 -31.51
N VAL A 739 -22.15 -5.12 -30.43
CA VAL A 739 -22.73 -4.75 -29.12
C VAL A 739 -22.67 -3.26 -28.84
N ALA A 740 -21.67 -2.57 -29.36
CA ALA A 740 -21.59 -1.11 -29.28
C ALA A 740 -20.72 -0.55 -30.41
N PHE A 741 -20.99 0.68 -30.83
CA PHE A 741 -20.09 1.41 -31.71
C PHE A 741 -20.20 2.92 -31.53
N MET A 742 -19.22 3.64 -32.06
CA MET A 742 -19.14 5.10 -32.07
C MET A 742 -18.45 5.56 -33.35
N LEU A 743 -18.92 6.65 -33.96
CA LEU A 743 -18.32 7.26 -35.13
C LEU A 743 -17.59 8.54 -34.73
N VAL A 744 -16.32 8.65 -35.14
CA VAL A 744 -15.50 9.85 -35.00
C VAL A 744 -15.25 10.42 -36.39
N VAL A 745 -15.61 11.70 -36.59
CA VAL A 745 -15.46 12.40 -37.87
C VAL A 745 -14.63 13.67 -37.66
N PRO A 746 -13.50 13.85 -38.34
CA PRO A 746 -12.78 15.12 -38.28
C PRO A 746 -13.61 16.24 -38.92
N VAL A 747 -13.74 17.36 -38.22
CA VAL A 747 -14.52 18.53 -38.69
C VAL A 747 -13.67 19.80 -38.82
N GLY A 748 -12.39 19.75 -38.42
CA GLY A 748 -11.44 20.84 -38.58
C GLY A 748 -10.06 20.46 -38.03
N GLU A 749 -9.11 21.39 -38.10
CA GLU A 749 -7.80 21.21 -37.47
C GLU A 749 -7.97 21.11 -35.95
N LYS A 750 -7.56 19.97 -35.36
CA LYS A 750 -7.77 19.65 -33.94
C LYS A 750 -9.23 19.70 -33.49
N ARG A 751 -10.19 19.41 -34.38
CA ARG A 751 -11.60 19.26 -34.03
C ARG A 751 -12.17 17.98 -34.60
N VAL A 752 -12.84 17.22 -33.73
CA VAL A 752 -13.52 15.99 -34.10
C VAL A 752 -14.96 16.02 -33.62
N TYR A 753 -15.87 15.55 -34.45
CA TYR A 753 -17.26 15.37 -34.12
C TYR A 753 -17.53 13.89 -33.85
N VAL A 754 -17.98 13.60 -32.64
CA VAL A 754 -18.35 12.26 -32.20
C VAL A 754 -19.86 12.11 -32.33
N SER A 755 -20.26 11.07 -33.05
CA SER A 755 -21.67 10.73 -33.27
C SER A 755 -21.87 9.22 -33.19
N ALA A 756 -23.11 8.78 -33.37
CA ALA A 756 -23.44 7.38 -33.52
C ALA A 756 -23.03 6.49 -32.34
N LEU A 757 -22.91 7.04 -31.12
CA LEU A 757 -22.64 6.25 -29.93
C LEU A 757 -23.88 5.39 -29.61
N ASN A 758 -23.85 4.15 -30.07
CA ASN A 758 -24.92 3.19 -29.93
C ASN A 758 -24.45 1.99 -29.14
N VAL A 759 -25.33 1.48 -28.29
CA VAL A 759 -25.13 0.28 -27.48
C VAL A 759 -26.37 -0.60 -27.68
N ASP A 760 -26.21 -1.91 -27.75
CA ASP A 760 -27.32 -2.86 -27.78
C ASP A 760 -28.23 -2.63 -26.55
N PRO A 761 -29.56 -2.49 -26.70
CA PRO A 761 -30.50 -2.26 -25.59
C PRO A 761 -30.42 -3.31 -24.50
N GLU A 762 -30.08 -4.56 -24.84
CA GLU A 762 -29.90 -5.66 -23.90
C GLU A 762 -28.70 -5.44 -22.97
N LEU A 763 -27.79 -4.55 -23.38
CA LEU A 763 -26.57 -4.16 -22.66
C LEU A 763 -26.66 -2.71 -22.18
N VAL A 764 -27.87 -2.14 -22.07
CA VAL A 764 -28.06 -0.81 -21.45
C VAL A 764 -27.91 -0.94 -19.93
N GLY A 765 -27.15 -0.03 -19.33
CA GLY A 765 -26.71 -0.14 -17.92
C GLY A 765 -25.37 -0.86 -17.78
N ALA A 766 -24.95 -1.54 -18.84
CA ALA A 766 -23.69 -2.24 -18.88
C ALA A 766 -22.50 -1.27 -19.12
N LYS A 767 -22.76 -0.03 -19.54
CA LYS A 767 -21.70 0.97 -19.77
C LYS A 767 -20.63 0.58 -20.83
N PRO A 768 -20.88 -0.24 -21.87
CA PRO A 768 -19.90 -0.36 -22.97
C PRO A 768 -19.81 0.98 -23.73
N GLY A 769 -20.89 1.78 -23.66
CA GLY A 769 -20.86 3.19 -24.05
C GLY A 769 -19.88 4.03 -23.24
N VAL A 770 -19.72 3.81 -21.93
CA VAL A 770 -18.69 4.52 -21.13
C VAL A 770 -17.29 4.15 -21.59
N THR A 771 -17.08 2.90 -21.95
CA THR A 771 -15.82 2.43 -22.51
C THR A 771 -15.47 3.15 -23.82
N LEU A 772 -16.45 3.30 -24.73
CA LEU A 772 -16.28 4.11 -25.94
C LEU A 772 -16.13 5.61 -25.63
N LEU A 773 -16.83 6.13 -24.61
CA LEU A 773 -16.68 7.52 -24.15
C LEU A 773 -15.30 7.80 -23.55
N LYS A 774 -14.61 6.82 -22.96
CA LYS A 774 -13.21 7.02 -22.53
C LYS A 774 -12.29 7.34 -23.71
N LYS A 775 -12.55 6.77 -24.89
CA LYS A 775 -11.83 7.13 -26.13
C LYS A 775 -12.01 8.61 -26.49
N ILE A 776 -13.14 9.22 -26.14
CA ILE A 776 -13.34 10.66 -26.31
C ILE A 776 -12.38 11.45 -25.42
N LEU A 777 -12.11 10.98 -24.19
CA LEU A 777 -11.14 11.64 -23.31
C LEU A 777 -9.73 11.59 -23.90
N ASP A 778 -9.33 10.46 -24.50
CA ASP A 778 -8.03 10.34 -25.19
C ASP A 778 -7.92 11.38 -26.32
N LEU A 779 -8.95 11.51 -27.16
CA LEU A 779 -8.98 12.48 -28.25
C LEU A 779 -8.77 13.92 -27.73
N VAL A 780 -9.32 14.22 -26.55
CA VAL A 780 -9.14 15.52 -25.89
C VAL A 780 -7.72 15.70 -25.33
N GLN A 781 -7.13 14.64 -24.76
CA GLN A 781 -5.74 14.66 -24.28
C GLN A 781 -4.73 14.85 -25.43
N GLU A 782 -5.03 14.31 -26.60
CA GLU A 782 -4.30 14.55 -27.86
C GLU A 782 -4.45 16.01 -28.37
N GLY A 783 -5.23 16.84 -27.67
CA GLY A 783 -5.38 18.27 -27.95
C GLY A 783 -6.54 18.60 -28.90
N ASN A 784 -7.42 17.64 -29.20
CA ASN A 784 -8.62 17.89 -30.01
C ASN A 784 -9.75 18.49 -29.16
N VAL A 785 -10.53 19.39 -29.76
CA VAL A 785 -11.88 19.70 -29.25
C VAL A 785 -12.85 18.66 -29.80
N VAL A 786 -13.61 18.04 -28.90
CA VAL A 786 -14.58 17.02 -29.25
C VAL A 786 -16.00 17.60 -29.22
N GLU A 787 -16.65 17.62 -30.38
CA GLU A 787 -18.04 18.05 -30.54
C GLU A 787 -18.98 16.85 -30.50
N ALA A 788 -20.13 16.97 -29.86
CA ALA A 788 -21.17 15.94 -29.83
C ALA A 788 -22.56 16.56 -29.81
N GLU A 789 -23.58 15.76 -30.14
CA GLU A 789 -24.99 16.11 -30.05
C GLU A 789 -25.71 15.07 -29.20
N ALA A 790 -26.53 15.52 -28.26
CA ALA A 790 -27.28 14.62 -27.38
C ALA A 790 -28.60 15.22 -26.93
N ILE A 791 -29.59 14.36 -26.67
CA ILE A 791 -30.83 14.75 -26.01
C ILE A 791 -30.56 15.28 -24.58
N PRO A 792 -31.37 16.18 -24.02
CA PRO A 792 -31.11 16.86 -22.75
C PRO A 792 -30.73 15.93 -21.59
N ARG A 793 -31.37 14.76 -21.49
CA ARG A 793 -31.08 13.77 -20.45
C ARG A 793 -29.65 13.23 -20.55
N LEU A 794 -29.22 12.84 -21.75
CA LEU A 794 -27.87 12.32 -22.00
C LEU A 794 -26.84 13.44 -21.94
N ALA A 795 -27.17 14.62 -22.45
CA ALA A 795 -26.31 15.80 -22.37
C ALA A 795 -25.94 16.14 -20.92
N LYS A 796 -26.90 16.12 -20.00
CA LYS A 796 -26.64 16.30 -18.57
C LYS A 796 -25.65 15.24 -18.05
N GLN A 797 -25.86 13.97 -18.39
CA GLN A 797 -24.97 12.90 -17.97
C GLN A 797 -23.55 13.10 -18.52
N TYR A 798 -23.40 13.48 -19.79
CA TYR A 798 -22.09 13.74 -20.40
C TYR A 798 -21.39 14.94 -19.77
N SER A 799 -22.12 16.00 -19.45
CA SER A 799 -21.59 17.13 -18.69
C SER A 799 -21.11 16.73 -17.30
N GLU A 800 -21.91 15.98 -16.54
CA GLU A 800 -21.60 15.60 -15.16
C GLU A 800 -20.46 14.56 -15.06
N GLN A 801 -20.39 13.60 -15.99
CA GLN A 801 -19.42 12.50 -15.92
C GLN A 801 -18.12 12.78 -16.67
N PHE A 802 -18.18 13.52 -17.78
CA PHE A 802 -17.02 13.70 -18.68
C PHE A 802 -16.64 15.17 -18.87
N GLY A 803 -17.40 16.11 -18.30
CA GLY A 803 -17.08 17.53 -18.37
C GLY A 803 -17.46 18.21 -19.69
N PHE A 804 -18.38 17.64 -20.47
CA PHE A 804 -18.89 18.31 -21.68
C PHE A 804 -19.61 19.61 -21.32
N GLU A 805 -19.34 20.66 -22.08
CA GLU A 805 -20.02 21.95 -21.97
C GLU A 805 -21.09 22.07 -23.05
N LYS A 806 -22.28 22.56 -22.67
CA LYS A 806 -23.33 22.88 -23.64
C LYS A 806 -22.98 24.17 -24.37
N THR A 807 -22.84 24.09 -25.70
CA THR A 807 -22.51 25.23 -26.57
C THR A 807 -23.68 25.69 -27.44
N GLY A 808 -24.75 24.90 -27.53
CA GLY A 808 -25.93 25.26 -28.29
C GLY A 808 -27.10 24.30 -28.09
N GLU A 809 -28.20 24.60 -28.77
CA GLU A 809 -29.38 23.75 -28.83
C GLU A 809 -30.15 23.97 -30.13
N PHE A 810 -30.79 22.92 -30.63
CA PHE A 810 -31.63 22.94 -31.83
C PHE A 810 -32.64 21.79 -31.76
N ASN A 811 -33.63 21.76 -32.66
CA ASN A 811 -34.54 20.62 -32.79
C ASN A 811 -34.01 19.68 -33.87
N ASP A 812 -33.96 18.38 -33.60
CA ASP A 812 -33.54 17.35 -34.56
C ASP A 812 -34.42 17.46 -35.81
N PRO A 813 -33.84 17.58 -37.01
CA PRO A 813 -34.62 17.62 -38.25
C PRO A 813 -35.41 16.33 -38.53
N ILE A 814 -35.07 15.19 -37.89
CA ILE A 814 -35.71 13.89 -38.15
C ILE A 814 -37.04 13.75 -37.39
N ASP A 815 -37.04 14.01 -36.08
CA ASP A 815 -38.21 13.79 -35.22
C ASP A 815 -38.64 15.02 -34.41
N GLY A 816 -37.93 16.14 -34.56
CA GLY A 816 -38.21 17.39 -33.84
C GLY A 816 -37.77 17.37 -32.37
N GLU A 817 -37.11 16.31 -31.89
CA GLU A 817 -36.63 16.24 -30.51
C GLU A 817 -35.58 17.33 -30.26
N ARG A 818 -35.65 18.00 -29.11
CA ARG A 818 -34.65 19.01 -28.75
C ARG A 818 -33.31 18.34 -28.49
N LEU A 819 -32.27 18.75 -29.20
CA LEU A 819 -30.88 18.33 -29.03
C LEU A 819 -30.02 19.45 -28.46
N PHE A 820 -29.04 19.09 -27.64
CA PHE A 820 -27.98 19.99 -27.18
C PHE A 820 -26.70 19.72 -27.94
N LYS A 821 -26.06 20.79 -28.41
CA LYS A 821 -24.70 20.75 -28.92
C LYS A 821 -23.75 20.82 -27.73
N LEU A 822 -22.80 19.90 -27.68
CA LEU A 822 -21.84 19.72 -26.60
C LEU A 822 -20.43 19.86 -27.15
N GLU A 823 -19.53 20.45 -26.35
CA GLU A 823 -18.10 20.46 -26.62
C GLU A 823 -17.33 19.97 -25.38
N LEU A 824 -16.31 19.15 -25.60
CA LEU A 824 -15.31 18.82 -24.60
C LEU A 824 -13.95 19.34 -25.09
N ARG A 825 -13.30 20.18 -24.28
CA ARG A 825 -12.08 20.91 -24.68
C ARG A 825 -10.86 20.39 -23.90
N PRO A 826 -9.66 20.41 -24.51
CA PRO A 826 -8.42 20.13 -23.79
C PRO A 826 -8.27 21.09 -22.61
N LEU A 827 -7.76 20.62 -21.47
CA LEU A 827 -7.57 21.46 -20.28
C LEU A 827 -6.74 22.72 -20.55
N SER A 828 -5.81 22.65 -21.51
CA SER A 828 -5.01 23.79 -21.97
C SER A 828 -5.82 24.91 -22.65
N GLN A 829 -7.03 24.62 -23.12
CA GLN A 829 -7.93 25.55 -23.81
C GLN A 829 -9.13 25.98 -22.95
N VAL A 830 -9.30 25.40 -21.75
CA VAL A 830 -10.36 25.78 -20.82
C VAL A 830 -9.93 27.06 -20.08
N PRO A 831 -10.72 28.15 -20.11
CA PRO A 831 -10.40 29.34 -19.34
C PRO A 831 -10.17 29.00 -17.87
N ALA A 832 -9.11 29.53 -17.25
CA ALA A 832 -8.74 29.21 -15.87
C ALA A 832 -9.89 29.45 -14.86
N SER A 833 -10.76 30.43 -15.15
CA SER A 833 -11.98 30.71 -14.38
C SER A 833 -12.99 29.55 -14.39
N THR A 834 -13.11 28.83 -15.50
CA THR A 834 -14.02 27.67 -15.64
C THR A 834 -13.44 26.44 -14.93
N VAL A 835 -12.12 26.24 -14.98
CA VAL A 835 -11.44 25.14 -14.25
C VAL A 835 -11.63 25.27 -12.74
N LEU A 836 -11.50 26.49 -12.21
CA LEU A 836 -11.72 26.80 -10.79
C LEU A 836 -13.17 26.51 -10.36
N ARG A 837 -14.15 26.91 -11.16
CA ARG A 837 -15.57 26.69 -10.85
C ARG A 837 -15.94 25.21 -10.84
N THR A 838 -15.45 24.46 -11.83
CA THR A 838 -15.69 23.01 -11.95
C THR A 838 -15.07 22.23 -10.78
N ARG A 839 -13.88 22.62 -10.31
CA ARG A 839 -13.24 22.03 -9.12
C ARG A 839 -14.00 22.34 -7.82
N ILE A 840 -14.55 23.54 -7.69
CA ILE A 840 -15.37 23.94 -6.53
C ILE A 840 -16.68 23.14 -6.51
N ASP A 841 -17.35 23.01 -7.66
CA ASP A 841 -18.63 22.30 -7.77
C ASP A 841 -18.47 20.78 -7.58
N ALA A 842 -17.39 20.18 -8.10
CA ALA A 842 -17.07 18.77 -7.87
C ALA A 842 -16.69 18.50 -6.39
N GLY A 843 -15.95 19.42 -5.76
CA GLY A 843 -15.61 19.35 -4.34
C GLY A 843 -16.83 19.48 -3.42
N ASN A 844 -17.85 20.22 -3.83
CA ASN A 844 -19.11 20.34 -3.10
C ASN A 844 -20.01 19.11 -3.29
N LYS A 845 -20.13 18.57 -4.52
CA LYS A 845 -20.91 17.34 -4.76
C LYS A 845 -20.32 16.09 -4.09
N SER A 846 -19.00 16.02 -3.93
CA SER A 846 -18.32 14.94 -3.18
C SER A 846 -18.50 15.03 -1.66
N ARG A 847 -19.03 16.14 -1.13
CA ARG A 847 -19.33 16.32 0.30
C ARG A 847 -20.78 15.97 0.66
N ASP A 848 -21.66 15.89 -0.33
CA ASP A 848 -23.09 15.56 -0.17
C ASP A 848 -23.43 14.08 -0.48
N HIS A 849 -22.42 13.26 -0.75
CA HIS A 849 -22.46 11.79 -0.81
C HIS A 849 -21.50 11.21 0.23
#